data_AF-A0A640TSB1-F1
#
_entry.id   AF-A0A640TSB1-F1
#
_cell.length_a   1.000
_cell.length_b   1.000
_cell.length_c   1.000
_cell.angle_alpha   90.00
_cell.angle_beta   90.00
_cell.angle_gamma   90.00
#
_symmetry.space_group_name_H-M   'P 1'
#
loop_
_entity.id
_entity.type
_entity.pdbx_description
1 polymer ?
#
loop_
_entity_poly.entity_id
_entity_poly.type
_entity_poly.pdbx_seq_one_letter_code
_entity_poly.pdbx_strand_id
1 'polypeptide(L)'
;MRDNPRELERVLLAPGTDLFTKGEVVICRPQEPWEVEQALDAVTQEARGLLLVYFSGHGRVGPDGGNLQLMVGASERRHKTVSWQDLVLSYLDNARADRIVIVLECCYAGNAGEAFHACRTPTSLLMAAQPNRRIFSGEEPTGGSVFTRALLRTLEQGIPGKRFVTFEDLVRELREQLAGERTPMGDVWEPRSAKQNTVDDVILSFATPEIRPPTPLRIRLRRRLNSRFRHWFRILMVLAIILVPATAGVVLLNLPNDAEACPPALELRLLTAPEAEPALRQAAFDYEMSDANTRPLNGEGDLPDGCRRAQITVYSAAKDQVDQGFAAAGRWQGEAHGTGKDGPDDQGIDPLHRPGPQPDIWIPESTADYYAARRGMPAKGSPATLHYSAPVAYTPLVVGIPAHRRLDDVEPAAASWRELLTGTDRTHHDLRLLRPSPVLSGTGLLHTIGLYLTHDGTGTASSGAPDLTLARHAEERLSAPGSQYAGSTELLCSLRPDADAAGAVDRTKSAPLVSEKSLADYNLGRATGSCPALDSPLPLRNRYVAYYPENVPALDHPLIRVDWRGTTDATPRQAAVARFATWLRAPDGGQRTLTAQGYRGVKGTGPAPGSPLLDGRADISLVARTVPFTADPAQVTQVLDGYDKAQRSSQVLVLLDTSTSMADGGRLPTALSAAGRVLEMVGARHTYGLWAFPDRAHPTDADAVRELVPLGSADPAPGRAALDRIAGGELVEHGAAMEEALTRAVRRMKKSPAANKAIVLILDQDDGAGPGRAAGVERTLGTLVEEGPEVPILALVMGKSGCDTFALQRLAGASHGQCVPGGPQAVDTLAGRIASIGTATKGDR
;
A
#
# COMPACT_ATOMS: atom_id res chain seq x y z
N MET A 1 -1.19 17.31 -36.82
CA MET A 1 -1.58 17.59 -35.41
C MET A 1 -2.55 18.76 -35.16
N ARG A 2 -2.73 19.77 -36.05
CA ARG A 2 -3.51 20.99 -35.75
C ARG A 2 -4.99 20.78 -35.39
N ASP A 3 -5.60 19.66 -35.81
CA ASP A 3 -7.03 19.39 -35.66
C ASP A 3 -7.39 18.38 -34.56
N ASN A 4 -6.42 17.66 -33.96
CA ASN A 4 -6.67 16.64 -32.92
C ASN A 4 -7.49 17.19 -31.73
N PRO A 5 -7.17 18.36 -31.15
CA PRO A 5 -7.94 18.88 -30.01
C PRO A 5 -9.38 19.25 -30.37
N ARG A 6 -9.64 19.66 -31.62
CA ARG A 6 -11.00 20.00 -32.09
C ARG A 6 -11.84 18.76 -32.33
N GLU A 7 -11.24 17.70 -32.89
CA GLU A 7 -11.90 16.41 -33.03
C GLU A 7 -12.18 15.76 -31.68
N LEU A 8 -11.24 15.86 -30.72
CA LEU A 8 -11.48 15.39 -29.37
C LEU A 8 -12.59 16.18 -28.67
N GLU A 9 -12.59 17.51 -28.77
CA GLU A 9 -13.70 18.33 -28.28
C GLU A 9 -15.03 17.89 -28.90
N ARG A 10 -15.07 17.70 -30.23
CA ARG A 10 -16.29 17.22 -30.93
C ARG A 10 -16.79 15.89 -30.36
N VAL A 11 -15.90 14.92 -30.15
CA VAL A 11 -16.24 13.59 -29.61
C VAL A 11 -16.66 13.67 -28.14
N LEU A 12 -15.95 14.44 -27.30
CA LEU A 12 -16.27 14.60 -25.88
C LEU A 12 -17.63 15.29 -25.68
N LEU A 13 -18.00 16.21 -26.59
CA LEU A 13 -19.28 16.91 -26.59
C LEU A 13 -20.39 16.15 -27.34
N ALA A 14 -20.08 15.01 -27.95
CA ALA A 14 -21.06 14.26 -28.71
C ALA A 14 -22.15 13.69 -27.77
N PRO A 15 -23.44 13.70 -28.20
CA PRO A 15 -24.53 13.16 -27.39
C PRO A 15 -24.38 11.68 -27.01
N GLY A 16 -23.59 10.93 -27.78
CA GLY A 16 -23.26 9.53 -27.50
C GLY A 16 -22.36 9.39 -26.27
N THR A 17 -21.29 10.19 -26.21
CA THR A 17 -20.28 10.20 -25.15
C THR A 17 -20.83 10.69 -23.82
N ASP A 18 -21.61 11.77 -23.86
CA ASP A 18 -22.42 12.27 -22.73
C ASP A 18 -21.68 12.53 -21.40
N LEU A 19 -20.44 13.02 -21.46
CA LEU A 19 -19.63 13.35 -20.27
C LEU A 19 -19.40 14.84 -20.05
N PHE A 20 -19.17 15.60 -21.12
CA PHE A 20 -18.83 17.02 -21.04
C PHE A 20 -19.83 17.88 -21.84
N THR A 21 -20.04 19.11 -21.38
CA THR A 21 -20.83 20.13 -22.07
C THR A 21 -19.92 21.18 -22.71
N LYS A 22 -20.46 21.97 -23.66
CA LYS A 22 -19.69 22.95 -24.46
C LYS A 22 -18.92 24.01 -23.63
N GLY A 23 -19.18 24.13 -22.33
CA GLY A 23 -18.45 25.03 -21.43
C GLY A 23 -17.44 24.35 -20.52
N GLU A 24 -17.29 23.02 -20.59
CA GLU A 24 -16.43 22.21 -19.71
C GLU A 24 -15.19 21.67 -20.44
N VAL A 25 -15.07 21.92 -21.75
CA VAL A 25 -13.89 21.54 -22.55
C VAL A 25 -13.13 22.82 -22.91
N VAL A 26 -11.86 22.89 -22.52
CA VAL A 26 -10.97 24.02 -22.81
C VAL A 26 -9.83 23.54 -23.70
N ILE A 27 -9.71 24.11 -24.89
CA ILE A 27 -8.58 23.85 -25.79
C ILE A 27 -7.49 24.90 -25.54
N CYS A 28 -6.36 24.48 -24.97
CA CYS A 28 -5.18 25.32 -24.81
C CYS A 28 -4.16 25.07 -25.95
N ARG A 29 -3.55 26.13 -26.48
CA ARG A 29 -2.45 26.07 -27.47
C ARG A 29 -1.26 26.90 -26.97
N PRO A 30 -0.57 26.41 -25.93
CA PRO A 30 0.40 27.22 -25.19
C PRO A 30 1.59 27.58 -26.08
N GLN A 31 1.95 28.87 -26.10
CA GLN A 31 3.21 29.36 -26.65
C GLN A 31 4.32 29.30 -25.60
N GLU A 32 4.01 29.59 -24.34
CA GLU A 32 4.98 29.65 -23.25
C GLU A 32 4.58 28.70 -22.09
N PRO A 33 5.52 28.22 -21.25
CA PRO A 33 5.21 27.27 -20.17
C PRO A 33 4.17 27.79 -19.17
N TRP A 34 4.20 29.08 -18.85
CA TRP A 34 3.27 29.70 -17.90
C TRP A 34 1.81 29.67 -18.39
N GLU A 35 1.56 29.56 -19.70
CA GLU A 35 0.20 29.41 -20.24
C GLU A 35 -0.36 28.01 -19.95
N VAL A 36 0.51 27.00 -19.82
CA VAL A 36 0.11 25.66 -19.36
C VAL A 36 -0.20 25.69 -17.88
N GLU A 37 0.65 26.36 -17.08
CA GLU A 37 0.42 26.55 -15.64
C GLU A 37 -0.90 27.25 -15.37
N GLN A 38 -1.18 28.37 -16.05
CA GLN A 38 -2.43 29.10 -15.91
C GLN A 38 -3.64 28.25 -16.30
N ALA A 39 -3.54 27.46 -17.37
CA ALA A 39 -4.61 26.58 -17.79
C ALA A 39 -4.84 25.45 -16.77
N LEU A 40 -3.77 24.85 -16.24
CA LEU A 40 -3.85 23.81 -15.22
C LEU A 40 -4.46 24.37 -13.93
N ASP A 41 -3.99 25.52 -13.44
CA ASP A 41 -4.53 26.16 -12.23
C ASP A 41 -6.04 26.44 -12.34
N ALA A 42 -6.48 26.98 -13.48
CA ALA A 42 -7.90 27.25 -13.70
C ALA A 42 -8.74 25.96 -13.66
N VAL A 43 -8.34 24.92 -14.40
CA VAL A 43 -9.13 23.69 -14.49
C VAL A 43 -9.08 22.86 -13.20
N THR A 44 -7.97 22.89 -12.46
CA THR A 44 -7.85 22.17 -11.18
C THR A 44 -8.69 22.83 -10.08
N GLN A 45 -8.87 24.15 -10.13
CA GLN A 45 -9.77 24.88 -9.22
C GLN A 45 -11.26 24.76 -9.60
N GLU A 46 -11.59 24.66 -10.89
CA GLU A 46 -12.97 24.63 -11.38
C GLU A 46 -13.57 23.22 -11.44
N ALA A 47 -12.79 22.21 -11.83
CA ALA A 47 -13.30 20.86 -12.08
C ALA A 47 -13.84 20.20 -10.79
N ARG A 48 -15.00 19.57 -10.91
CA ARG A 48 -15.64 18.71 -9.89
C ARG A 48 -16.07 17.41 -10.57
N GLY A 49 -16.02 16.28 -9.88
CA GLY A 49 -16.28 14.98 -10.52
C GLY A 49 -15.08 14.47 -11.31
N LEU A 50 -15.03 14.72 -12.62
CA LEU A 50 -13.99 14.20 -13.51
C LEU A 50 -13.20 15.35 -14.16
N LEU A 51 -11.88 15.34 -13.98
CA LEU A 51 -10.94 16.15 -14.76
C LEU A 51 -10.24 15.26 -15.80
N LEU A 52 -10.42 15.56 -17.08
CA LEU A 52 -9.71 14.89 -18.18
C LEU A 52 -8.68 15.84 -18.79
N VAL A 53 -7.39 15.50 -18.70
CA VAL A 53 -6.29 16.25 -19.30
C VAL A 53 -5.73 15.47 -20.48
N TYR A 54 -5.78 16.06 -21.67
CA TYR A 54 -5.22 15.48 -22.90
C TYR A 54 -4.08 16.35 -23.41
N PHE A 55 -2.87 15.80 -23.48
CA PHE A 55 -1.72 16.46 -24.07
C PHE A 55 -1.35 15.77 -25.40
N SER A 56 -1.25 16.55 -26.47
CA SER A 56 -0.80 16.09 -27.78
C SER A 56 0.25 17.06 -28.31
N GLY A 57 1.50 16.61 -28.44
CA GLY A 57 2.58 17.47 -28.90
C GLY A 57 3.95 16.80 -28.83
N HIS A 58 4.99 17.61 -28.83
CA HIS A 58 6.35 17.12 -28.67
C HIS A 58 6.67 16.86 -27.20
N GLY A 59 7.32 15.73 -26.96
CA GLY A 59 7.88 15.34 -25.68
C GLY A 59 9.36 15.06 -25.86
N ARG A 60 10.15 15.36 -24.85
CA ARG A 60 11.57 14.98 -24.76
C ARG A 60 11.87 14.48 -23.36
N VAL A 61 13.00 13.82 -23.19
CA VAL A 61 13.48 13.37 -21.89
C VAL A 61 14.61 14.28 -21.41
N GLY A 62 14.72 14.48 -20.10
CA GLY A 62 15.85 15.16 -19.46
C GLY A 62 17.21 14.50 -19.78
N PRO A 63 18.33 15.18 -19.49
CA PRO A 63 19.68 14.63 -19.70
C PRO A 63 19.98 13.34 -18.90
N ASP A 64 19.23 13.12 -17.83
CA ASP A 64 19.22 11.96 -16.94
C ASP A 64 18.42 10.77 -17.49
N GLY A 65 17.74 10.92 -18.63
CA GLY A 65 16.96 9.84 -19.24
C GLY A 65 15.65 9.51 -18.52
N GLY A 66 15.31 10.22 -17.44
CA GLY A 66 14.15 9.92 -16.60
C GLY A 66 12.97 10.87 -16.81
N ASN A 67 13.16 12.18 -16.62
CA ASN A 67 12.02 13.10 -16.53
C ASN A 67 11.44 13.51 -17.90
N LEU A 68 10.13 13.33 -18.09
CA LEU A 68 9.40 13.76 -19.29
C LEU A 68 9.21 15.29 -19.29
N GLN A 69 9.58 15.91 -20.41
CA GLN A 69 9.43 17.35 -20.64
C GLN A 69 8.47 17.59 -21.80
N LEU A 70 7.34 18.24 -21.52
CA LEU A 70 6.32 18.61 -22.50
C LEU A 70 6.71 19.93 -23.18
N MET A 71 6.65 19.99 -24.51
CA MET A 71 7.03 21.17 -25.27
C MET A 71 5.81 22.06 -25.58
N VAL A 72 6.04 23.38 -25.55
CA VAL A 72 5.12 24.45 -25.92
C VAL A 72 5.63 25.16 -27.19
N GLY A 73 4.86 26.10 -27.75
CA GLY A 73 5.18 26.76 -29.02
C GLY A 73 6.56 27.42 -29.09
N ALA A 74 7.02 28.03 -27.99
CA ALA A 74 8.32 28.70 -27.88
C ALA A 74 9.44 27.81 -27.33
N SER A 75 9.22 26.49 -27.18
CA SER A 75 10.25 25.58 -26.69
C SER A 75 11.45 25.50 -27.64
N GLU A 76 12.65 25.67 -27.09
CA GLU A 76 13.92 25.49 -27.80
C GLU A 76 14.64 24.23 -27.32
N ARG A 77 15.77 23.85 -27.96
CA ARG A 77 16.52 22.60 -27.70
C ARG A 77 16.83 22.33 -26.21
N ARG A 78 16.85 23.34 -25.33
CA ARG A 78 17.07 23.19 -23.87
C ARG A 78 16.23 24.08 -22.95
N HIS A 79 15.46 25.04 -23.46
CA HIS A 79 14.76 26.04 -22.65
C HIS A 79 13.25 26.03 -22.92
N LYS A 80 12.48 26.51 -21.93
CA LYS A 80 11.03 26.72 -22.01
C LYS A 80 10.23 25.44 -22.27
N THR A 81 10.41 24.41 -21.43
CA THR A 81 9.57 23.20 -21.41
C THR A 81 8.79 23.09 -20.11
N VAL A 82 7.74 22.29 -20.11
CA VAL A 82 6.92 21.99 -18.94
C VAL A 82 7.32 20.63 -18.38
N SER A 83 7.82 20.61 -17.14
CA SER A 83 8.21 19.38 -16.46
C SER A 83 6.97 18.56 -16.10
N TRP A 84 6.90 17.31 -16.54
CA TRP A 84 5.82 16.40 -16.14
C TRP A 84 5.81 16.22 -14.62
N GLN A 85 6.96 15.88 -14.05
CA GLN A 85 7.09 15.55 -12.65
C GLN A 85 6.96 16.76 -11.73
N ASP A 86 7.66 17.87 -12.03
CA ASP A 86 7.79 18.97 -11.09
C ASP A 86 6.64 19.99 -11.20
N LEU A 87 6.06 20.12 -12.40
CA LEU A 87 5.04 21.13 -12.69
C LEU A 87 3.67 20.48 -12.89
N VAL A 88 3.52 19.55 -13.83
CA VAL A 88 2.16 19.01 -14.12
C VAL A 88 1.59 18.27 -12.93
N LEU A 89 2.34 17.35 -12.31
CA LEU A 89 1.86 16.60 -11.15
C LEU A 89 1.55 17.51 -9.94
N SER A 90 2.32 18.58 -9.72
CA SER A 90 2.10 19.49 -8.58
C SER A 90 0.80 20.29 -8.68
N TYR A 91 0.34 20.64 -9.89
CA TYR A 91 -0.99 21.24 -10.07
C TYR A 91 -2.12 20.21 -9.88
N LEU A 92 -1.93 18.98 -10.35
CA LEU A 92 -2.95 17.93 -10.26
C LEU A 92 -3.19 17.44 -8.83
N ASP A 93 -2.16 17.48 -7.99
CA ASP A 93 -2.27 17.19 -6.55
C ASP A 93 -3.19 18.16 -5.80
N ASN A 94 -3.37 19.37 -6.34
CA ASN A 94 -4.24 20.39 -5.76
C ASN A 94 -5.61 20.46 -6.46
N ALA A 95 -5.92 19.52 -7.35
CA ALA A 95 -7.18 19.51 -8.08
C ALA A 95 -8.37 19.21 -7.17
N ARG A 96 -9.46 19.95 -7.37
CA ARG A 96 -10.74 19.74 -6.68
C ARG A 96 -11.63 18.67 -7.33
N ALA A 97 -11.11 17.94 -8.32
CA ALA A 97 -11.82 16.87 -9.01
C ALA A 97 -11.76 15.57 -8.20
N ASP A 98 -12.84 14.77 -8.24
CA ASP A 98 -12.90 13.49 -7.53
C ASP A 98 -12.05 12.41 -8.24
N ARG A 99 -11.93 12.52 -9.57
CA ARG A 99 -11.14 11.64 -10.43
C ARG A 99 -10.39 12.47 -11.47
N ILE A 100 -9.15 12.09 -11.73
CA ILE A 100 -8.33 12.67 -12.80
C ILE A 100 -8.01 11.58 -13.82
N VAL A 101 -8.19 11.88 -15.10
CA VAL A 101 -7.70 11.04 -16.20
C VAL A 101 -6.76 11.86 -17.05
N ILE A 102 -5.58 11.33 -17.32
CA ILE A 102 -4.54 12.01 -18.10
C ILE A 102 -4.21 11.13 -19.29
N VAL A 103 -4.17 11.73 -20.47
CA VAL A 103 -3.75 11.07 -21.71
C VAL A 103 -2.58 11.85 -22.30
N LEU A 104 -1.42 11.20 -22.39
CA LEU A 104 -0.19 11.77 -22.94
C LEU A 104 0.11 11.17 -24.32
N GLU A 105 -0.10 11.96 -25.36
CA GLU A 105 0.23 11.66 -26.74
C GLU A 105 1.48 12.46 -27.17
N CYS A 106 2.66 12.00 -26.76
CA CYS A 106 3.93 12.60 -27.15
C CYS A 106 5.06 11.57 -27.21
N CYS A 107 6.19 11.96 -27.82
CA CYS A 107 7.41 11.14 -27.75
C CYS A 107 7.81 10.97 -26.28
N TYR A 108 8.21 9.75 -25.92
CA TYR A 108 8.65 9.37 -24.58
C TYR A 108 7.57 9.47 -23.49
N ALA A 109 6.29 9.52 -23.88
CA ALA A 109 5.17 9.57 -22.93
C ALA A 109 5.24 8.48 -21.85
N GLY A 110 5.77 7.29 -22.17
CA GLY A 110 5.92 6.20 -21.21
C GLY A 110 6.83 6.52 -20.00
N ASN A 111 7.75 7.48 -20.12
CA ASN A 111 8.60 7.91 -19.00
C ASN A 111 7.79 8.64 -17.91
N ALA A 112 6.60 9.14 -18.24
CA ALA A 112 5.69 9.73 -17.26
C ALA A 112 5.30 8.73 -16.15
N GLY A 113 5.27 7.44 -16.46
CA GLY A 113 4.86 6.38 -15.53
C GLY A 113 5.78 6.21 -14.32
N GLU A 114 7.07 6.50 -14.45
CA GLU A 114 8.04 6.34 -13.35
C GLU A 114 7.87 7.42 -12.27
N ALA A 115 7.58 8.66 -12.68
CA ALA A 115 7.32 9.78 -11.78
C ALA A 115 5.87 9.83 -11.24
N PHE A 116 4.97 9.01 -11.80
CA PHE A 116 3.53 9.04 -11.54
C PHE A 116 3.13 8.63 -10.10
N HIS A 117 4.05 8.00 -9.35
CA HIS A 117 3.84 7.57 -7.96
C HIS A 117 3.66 8.74 -6.96
N ALA A 118 3.89 9.99 -7.37
CA ALA A 118 3.79 11.16 -6.52
C ALA A 118 2.36 11.73 -6.38
N CYS A 119 1.41 11.34 -7.22
CA CYS A 119 0.11 12.03 -7.28
C CYS A 119 -0.84 11.60 -6.15
N ARG A 120 -1.36 12.55 -5.36
CA ARG A 120 -2.26 12.31 -4.21
C ARG A 120 -3.72 12.06 -4.61
N THR A 121 -4.19 12.72 -5.66
CA THR A 121 -5.58 12.63 -6.14
C THR A 121 -5.78 11.32 -6.94
N PRO A 122 -6.93 10.63 -6.82
CA PRO A 122 -7.24 9.42 -7.60
C PRO A 122 -7.09 9.66 -9.12
N THR A 123 -6.02 9.13 -9.71
CA THR A 123 -5.61 9.48 -11.08
C THR A 123 -5.37 8.23 -11.94
N SER A 124 -5.85 8.26 -13.18
CA SER A 124 -5.55 7.26 -14.21
C SER A 124 -4.76 7.90 -15.35
N LEU A 125 -3.60 7.35 -15.67
CA LEU A 125 -2.68 7.84 -16.69
C LEU A 125 -2.61 6.88 -17.86
N LEU A 126 -2.87 7.37 -19.07
CA LEU A 126 -2.68 6.68 -20.34
C LEU A 126 -1.56 7.35 -21.13
N MET A 127 -0.56 6.56 -21.51
CA MET A 127 0.62 7.00 -22.24
C MET A 127 0.60 6.36 -23.63
N ALA A 128 0.69 7.19 -24.66
CA ALA A 128 0.55 6.72 -26.03
C ALA A 128 1.64 5.73 -26.47
N ALA A 129 2.79 5.69 -25.81
CA ALA A 129 3.90 4.78 -26.13
C ALA A 129 4.64 4.29 -24.89
N GLN A 130 5.49 3.27 -25.07
CA GLN A 130 6.40 2.77 -24.04
C GLN A 130 7.45 3.82 -23.63
N PRO A 131 8.10 3.65 -22.45
CA PRO A 131 9.23 4.48 -22.08
C PRO A 131 10.31 4.48 -23.16
N ASN A 132 10.95 5.62 -23.37
CA ASN A 132 12.06 5.79 -24.32
C ASN A 132 11.71 5.48 -25.79
N ARG A 133 10.42 5.59 -26.17
CA ARG A 133 9.95 5.43 -27.55
C ARG A 133 9.36 6.70 -28.13
N ARG A 134 9.65 6.95 -29.40
CA ARG A 134 9.06 8.05 -30.18
C ARG A 134 7.71 7.62 -30.76
N ILE A 135 6.87 8.59 -31.08
CA ILE A 135 5.63 8.40 -31.84
C ILE A 135 5.67 9.28 -33.09
N PHE A 136 4.86 8.95 -34.10
CA PHE A 136 4.73 9.75 -35.31
C PHE A 136 4.11 11.12 -35.04
N SER A 137 4.50 12.13 -35.82
CA SER A 137 4.04 13.52 -35.67
C SER A 137 2.63 13.76 -36.22
N GLY A 138 2.05 12.80 -36.95
CA GLY A 138 0.73 12.92 -37.54
C GLY A 138 0.70 13.87 -38.74
N GLU A 139 1.83 14.05 -39.42
CA GLU A 139 1.97 14.72 -40.73
C GLU A 139 1.88 13.71 -41.89
N GLU A 140 1.75 12.43 -41.58
CA GLU A 140 1.57 11.36 -42.55
C GLU A 140 0.21 11.47 -43.27
N PRO A 141 0.07 10.93 -44.51
CA PRO A 141 -1.06 11.19 -45.41
C PRO A 141 -2.48 10.85 -44.91
N THR A 142 -2.61 10.24 -43.72
CA THR A 142 -3.89 9.78 -43.17
C THR A 142 -4.49 10.66 -42.07
N GLY A 143 -3.86 11.77 -41.68
CA GLY A 143 -4.46 12.78 -40.78
C GLY A 143 -4.77 12.28 -39.35
N GLY A 144 -3.94 12.70 -38.39
CA GLY A 144 -4.05 12.29 -36.98
C GLY A 144 -3.30 10.99 -36.69
N SER A 145 -2.50 10.97 -35.61
CA SER A 145 -1.74 9.77 -35.23
C SER A 145 -2.68 8.57 -35.09
N VAL A 146 -2.20 7.36 -35.37
CA VAL A 146 -3.00 6.12 -35.30
C VAL A 146 -3.63 5.97 -33.92
N PHE A 147 -2.88 6.33 -32.86
CA PHE A 147 -3.35 6.37 -31.48
C PHE A 147 -4.61 7.24 -31.31
N THR A 148 -4.57 8.49 -31.77
CA THR A 148 -5.68 9.44 -31.59
C THR A 148 -6.91 9.03 -32.37
N ARG A 149 -6.72 8.50 -33.60
CA ARG A 149 -7.85 7.99 -34.39
C ARG A 149 -8.52 6.79 -33.70
N ALA A 150 -7.74 5.88 -33.14
CA ALA A 150 -8.27 4.75 -32.38
C ALA A 150 -9.02 5.24 -31.12
N LEU A 151 -8.43 6.15 -30.35
CA LEU A 151 -9.05 6.73 -29.15
C LEU A 151 -10.38 7.41 -29.46
N LEU A 152 -10.41 8.30 -30.47
CA LEU A 152 -11.62 9.01 -30.86
C LEU A 152 -12.72 8.06 -31.34
N ARG A 153 -12.36 7.04 -32.13
CA ARG A 153 -13.30 6.03 -32.60
C ARG A 153 -13.93 5.27 -31.44
N THR A 154 -13.12 4.80 -30.50
CA THR A 154 -13.60 4.04 -29.33
C THR A 154 -14.53 4.88 -28.47
N LEU A 155 -14.19 6.14 -28.21
CA LEU A 155 -15.04 7.04 -27.42
C LEU A 155 -16.33 7.43 -28.15
N GLU A 156 -16.30 7.60 -29.48
CA GLU A 156 -17.47 8.02 -30.26
C GLU A 156 -18.44 6.87 -30.55
N GLN A 157 -17.93 5.68 -30.85
CA GLN A 157 -18.73 4.54 -31.31
C GLN A 157 -19.09 3.57 -30.17
N GLY A 158 -18.30 3.57 -29.09
CA GLY A 158 -18.40 2.57 -28.03
C GLY A 158 -17.80 1.23 -28.43
N ILE A 159 -17.88 0.26 -27.52
CA ILE A 159 -17.38 -1.11 -27.72
C ILE A 159 -18.57 -2.08 -27.82
N PRO A 160 -18.63 -2.98 -28.83
CA PRO A 160 -19.68 -3.99 -28.93
C PRO A 160 -19.83 -4.82 -27.65
N GLY A 161 -21.07 -5.01 -27.19
CA GLY A 161 -21.38 -5.74 -25.95
C GLY A 161 -21.14 -4.96 -24.66
N LYS A 162 -20.78 -3.67 -24.75
CA LYS A 162 -20.59 -2.77 -23.62
C LYS A 162 -21.59 -1.62 -23.67
N ARG A 163 -22.11 -1.25 -22.50
CA ARG A 163 -23.08 -0.14 -22.33
C ARG A 163 -22.42 1.24 -22.21
N PHE A 164 -21.13 1.26 -21.94
CA PHE A 164 -20.27 2.44 -21.81
C PHE A 164 -18.81 1.98 -21.97
N VAL A 165 -17.91 2.91 -22.30
CA VAL A 165 -16.46 2.70 -22.37
C VAL A 165 -15.84 3.22 -21.08
N THR A 166 -15.06 2.39 -20.41
CA THR A 166 -14.26 2.76 -19.25
C THR A 166 -12.81 3.05 -19.63
N PHE A 167 -12.01 3.55 -18.69
CA PHE A 167 -10.59 3.78 -18.90
C PHE A 167 -9.85 2.47 -19.22
N GLU A 168 -10.11 1.38 -18.48
CA GLU A 168 -9.48 0.08 -18.81
C GLU A 168 -9.97 -0.50 -20.14
N ASP A 169 -11.26 -0.33 -20.46
CA ASP A 169 -11.79 -0.74 -21.77
C ASP A 169 -11.10 0.03 -22.91
N LEU A 170 -10.90 1.35 -22.75
CA LEU A 170 -10.16 2.18 -23.71
C LEU A 170 -8.70 1.72 -23.85
N VAL A 171 -8.00 1.45 -22.75
CA VAL A 171 -6.62 0.96 -22.76
C VAL A 171 -6.51 -0.36 -23.54
N ARG A 172 -7.42 -1.30 -23.25
CA ARG A 172 -7.44 -2.62 -23.89
C ARG A 172 -7.69 -2.50 -25.39
N GLU A 173 -8.72 -1.75 -25.78
CA GLU A 173 -9.06 -1.51 -27.19
C GLU A 173 -7.90 -0.85 -27.95
N LEU A 174 -7.23 0.13 -27.33
CA LEU A 174 -6.06 0.80 -27.94
C LEU A 174 -4.89 -0.17 -28.15
N ARG A 175 -4.60 -1.05 -27.18
CA ARG A 175 -3.55 -2.07 -27.32
C ARG A 175 -3.88 -3.06 -28.43
N GLU A 176 -5.14 -3.49 -28.53
CA GLU A 176 -5.59 -4.40 -29.58
C GLU A 176 -5.46 -3.76 -30.98
N GLN A 177 -5.92 -2.52 -31.15
CA GLN A 177 -5.82 -1.82 -32.44
C GLN A 177 -4.38 -1.47 -32.85
N LEU A 178 -3.47 -1.26 -31.88
CA LEU A 178 -2.07 -0.89 -32.14
C LEU A 178 -1.09 -2.08 -32.17
N ALA A 179 -1.51 -3.30 -31.82
CA ALA A 179 -0.62 -4.47 -31.75
C ALA A 179 0.13 -4.77 -33.07
N GLY A 180 -0.50 -4.45 -34.21
CA GLY A 180 0.10 -4.61 -35.54
C GLY A 180 1.00 -3.44 -35.98
N GLU A 181 0.94 -2.32 -35.27
CA GLU A 181 1.63 -1.09 -35.64
C GLU A 181 3.06 -1.06 -35.08
N ARG A 182 3.87 -0.16 -35.64
CA ARG A 182 5.26 0.05 -35.22
C ARG A 182 5.49 1.50 -34.87
N THR A 183 6.35 1.76 -33.91
CA THR A 183 6.83 3.11 -33.62
C THR A 183 7.81 3.57 -34.72
N PRO A 184 8.16 4.87 -34.84
CA PRO A 184 9.22 5.34 -35.73
C PRO A 184 10.59 4.68 -35.48
N MET A 185 10.77 4.03 -34.34
CA MET A 185 12.00 3.33 -33.95
C MET A 185 11.99 1.84 -34.33
N GLY A 186 10.90 1.35 -34.94
CA GLY A 186 10.77 -0.04 -35.40
C GLY A 186 10.26 -1.02 -34.34
N ASP A 187 10.09 -0.58 -33.09
CA ASP A 187 9.47 -1.38 -32.02
C ASP A 187 7.96 -1.54 -32.23
N VAL A 188 7.37 -2.61 -31.68
CA VAL A 188 5.91 -2.76 -31.55
C VAL A 188 5.33 -1.55 -30.84
N TRP A 189 4.22 -0.99 -31.33
CA TRP A 189 3.57 0.14 -30.65
C TRP A 189 2.65 -0.36 -29.54
N GLU A 190 3.06 -0.19 -28.27
CA GLU A 190 2.28 -0.63 -27.12
C GLU A 190 1.98 0.55 -26.16
N PRO A 191 0.72 1.03 -26.10
CA PRO A 191 0.32 2.02 -25.10
C PRO A 191 0.49 1.50 -23.66
N ARG A 192 0.96 2.38 -22.78
CA ARG A 192 1.12 2.10 -21.35
C ARG A 192 0.03 2.78 -20.55
N SER A 193 -0.29 2.23 -19.39
CA SER A 193 -1.23 2.83 -18.47
C SER A 193 -0.78 2.61 -17.03
N ALA A 194 -1.15 3.53 -16.15
CA ALA A 194 -0.92 3.47 -14.72
C ALA A 194 -2.12 4.06 -13.97
N LYS A 195 -2.37 3.57 -12.76
CA LYS A 195 -3.39 4.13 -11.84
C LYS A 195 -2.71 4.43 -10.50
N GLN A 196 -3.04 5.57 -9.92
CA GLN A 196 -2.50 6.02 -8.63
C GLN A 196 -3.65 6.44 -7.72
N ASN A 197 -3.63 5.99 -6.46
CA ASN A 197 -4.65 6.28 -5.46
C ASN A 197 -6.09 5.93 -5.91
N THR A 198 -6.24 4.96 -6.81
CA THR A 198 -7.53 4.43 -7.26
C THR A 198 -7.43 2.98 -7.71
N VAL A 199 -8.42 2.18 -7.32
CA VAL A 199 -8.70 0.86 -7.93
C VAL A 199 -9.97 0.89 -8.79
N ASP A 200 -10.78 1.95 -8.67
CA ASP A 200 -11.99 2.13 -9.46
C ASP A 200 -11.64 2.48 -10.91
N ASP A 201 -12.49 2.04 -11.83
CA ASP A 201 -12.39 2.36 -13.24
C ASP A 201 -13.29 3.55 -13.60
N VAL A 202 -12.82 4.41 -14.50
CA VAL A 202 -13.48 5.67 -14.84
C VAL A 202 -14.25 5.52 -16.14
N ILE A 203 -15.53 5.89 -16.17
CA ILE A 203 -16.31 5.93 -17.41
C ILE A 203 -15.84 7.11 -18.27
N LEU A 204 -15.39 6.82 -19.49
CA LEU A 204 -14.87 7.79 -20.47
C LEU A 204 -15.80 8.01 -21.67
N SER A 205 -16.84 7.19 -21.84
CA SER A 205 -17.90 7.45 -22.81
C SER A 205 -19.13 6.60 -22.50
N PHE A 206 -20.32 7.15 -22.65
CA PHE A 206 -21.56 6.37 -22.67
C PHE A 206 -21.91 5.83 -24.07
N ALA A 207 -21.07 6.08 -25.09
CA ALA A 207 -21.31 5.59 -26.44
C ALA A 207 -21.41 4.06 -26.42
N THR A 208 -22.42 3.55 -27.14
CA THR A 208 -22.64 2.12 -27.28
C THR A 208 -23.24 1.87 -28.66
N PRO A 209 -22.81 0.81 -29.37
CA PRO A 209 -23.42 0.42 -30.64
C PRO A 209 -24.80 -0.24 -30.45
N GLU A 210 -25.25 -0.47 -29.21
CA GLU A 210 -26.55 -1.07 -28.91
C GLU A 210 -27.73 -0.09 -29.00
N ILE A 211 -28.90 -0.59 -29.40
CA ILE A 211 -30.14 0.20 -29.49
C ILE A 211 -30.62 0.55 -28.07
N ARG A 212 -30.49 1.83 -27.68
CA ARG A 212 -30.95 2.30 -26.36
C ARG A 212 -32.49 2.34 -26.29
N PRO A 213 -33.13 1.85 -25.21
CA PRO A 213 -34.51 2.22 -24.91
C PRO A 213 -34.60 3.75 -24.64
N PRO A 214 -35.72 4.40 -24.96
CA PRO A 214 -35.81 5.86 -24.92
C PRO A 214 -35.60 6.40 -23.51
N THR A 215 -34.74 7.42 -23.39
CA THR A 215 -34.49 8.17 -22.16
C THR A 215 -35.79 8.70 -21.56
N PRO A 216 -36.03 8.57 -20.24
CA PRO A 216 -37.24 9.08 -19.60
C PRO A 216 -37.43 10.58 -19.85
N LEU A 217 -38.65 10.99 -20.20
CA LEU A 217 -39.02 12.38 -20.52
C LEU A 217 -38.57 13.40 -19.46
N ARG A 218 -38.55 13.01 -18.17
CA ARG A 218 -38.12 13.86 -17.06
C ARG A 218 -36.66 14.33 -17.16
N ILE A 219 -35.77 13.48 -17.66
CA ILE A 219 -34.33 13.79 -17.80
C ILE A 219 -34.11 14.71 -19.01
N ARG A 220 -34.83 14.46 -20.11
CA ARG A 220 -34.82 15.34 -21.29
C ARG A 220 -35.35 16.74 -20.97
N LEU A 221 -36.41 16.85 -20.16
CA LEU A 221 -36.95 18.13 -19.70
C LEU A 221 -35.95 18.88 -18.80
N ARG A 222 -35.26 18.21 -17.88
CA ARG A 222 -34.27 18.82 -16.98
C ARG A 222 -33.07 19.39 -17.76
N ARG A 223 -32.57 18.67 -18.77
CA ARG A 223 -31.49 19.16 -19.66
C ARG A 223 -31.93 20.31 -20.56
N ARG A 224 -33.17 20.29 -21.08
CA ARG A 224 -33.72 21.38 -21.92
C ARG A 224 -34.01 22.65 -21.12
N LEU A 225 -34.38 22.54 -19.84
CA LEU A 225 -34.59 23.70 -18.96
C LEU A 225 -33.26 24.38 -18.60
N ASN A 226 -32.22 23.62 -18.25
CA ASN A 226 -30.93 24.20 -17.83
C ASN A 226 -30.15 24.88 -18.96
N SER A 227 -30.28 24.44 -20.22
CA SER A 227 -29.60 25.11 -21.35
C SER A 227 -30.30 26.39 -21.82
N ARG A 228 -31.61 26.53 -21.59
CA ARG A 228 -32.39 27.73 -21.93
C ARG A 228 -32.32 28.82 -20.86
N PHE A 229 -32.15 28.44 -19.58
CA PHE A 229 -32.10 29.40 -18.47
C PHE A 229 -30.87 30.32 -18.52
N ARG A 230 -29.72 29.82 -19.00
CA ARG A 230 -28.46 30.59 -19.09
C ARG A 230 -28.42 31.60 -20.25
N HIS A 231 -29.25 31.42 -21.28
CA HIS A 231 -29.27 32.28 -22.46
C HIS A 231 -30.30 33.43 -22.36
N TRP A 232 -31.42 33.20 -21.66
CA TRP A 232 -32.45 34.23 -21.43
C TRP A 232 -32.04 35.27 -20.37
N PHE A 233 -31.25 34.86 -19.37
CA PHE A 233 -30.78 35.77 -18.30
C PHE A 233 -29.86 36.89 -18.84
N ARG A 234 -29.09 36.62 -19.91
CA ARG A 234 -28.23 37.63 -20.56
C ARG A 234 -29.00 38.65 -21.40
N ILE A 235 -30.15 38.28 -21.95
CA ILE A 235 -30.98 39.19 -22.76
C ILE A 235 -31.88 40.05 -21.86
N LEU A 236 -32.41 39.47 -20.77
CA LEU A 236 -33.19 40.20 -19.78
C LEU A 236 -32.35 41.21 -18.97
N MET A 237 -31.07 40.94 -18.72
CA MET A 237 -30.16 41.91 -18.09
C MET A 237 -29.89 43.15 -18.95
N VAL A 238 -29.83 43.01 -20.28
CA VAL A 238 -29.62 44.15 -21.20
C VAL A 238 -30.90 44.99 -21.32
N LEU A 239 -32.08 44.36 -21.24
CA LEU A 239 -33.36 45.08 -21.22
C LEU A 239 -33.63 45.78 -19.88
N ALA A 240 -33.14 45.22 -18.76
CA ALA A 240 -33.28 45.81 -17.42
C ALA A 240 -32.33 46.99 -17.16
N ILE A 241 -31.24 47.12 -17.92
CA ILE A 241 -30.30 48.27 -17.83
C ILE A 241 -30.91 49.57 -18.40
N ILE A 242 -31.97 49.49 -19.23
CA ILE A 242 -32.54 50.67 -19.90
C ILE A 242 -33.75 51.26 -19.16
N LEU A 243 -34.39 50.53 -18.23
CA LEU A 243 -35.75 50.90 -17.76
C LEU A 243 -35.95 51.11 -16.24
N VAL A 244 -34.91 51.12 -15.39
CA VAL A 244 -35.09 51.24 -13.93
C VAL A 244 -34.27 52.35 -13.23
N PRO A 245 -34.10 53.59 -13.76
CA PRO A 245 -33.57 54.67 -12.94
C PRO A 245 -34.68 55.29 -12.06
N ALA A 246 -35.38 54.49 -11.24
CA ALA A 246 -36.38 55.04 -10.31
C ALA A 246 -36.61 54.26 -8.99
N THR A 247 -36.13 53.02 -8.83
CA THR A 247 -36.43 52.22 -7.62
C THR A 247 -35.22 51.52 -7.00
N ALA A 248 -34.00 51.97 -7.30
CA ALA A 248 -32.76 51.44 -6.72
C ALA A 248 -32.41 52.01 -5.32
N GLY A 249 -33.24 52.90 -4.76
CA GLY A 249 -32.89 53.64 -3.54
C GLY A 249 -33.22 52.97 -2.20
N VAL A 250 -34.05 51.92 -2.16
CA VAL A 250 -34.60 51.43 -0.87
C VAL A 250 -34.37 49.93 -0.61
N VAL A 251 -34.03 49.13 -1.62
CA VAL A 251 -33.81 47.67 -1.45
C VAL A 251 -32.35 47.31 -1.15
N LEU A 252 -31.40 48.23 -1.37
CA LEU A 252 -29.97 47.98 -1.12
C LEU A 252 -29.57 48.03 0.36
N LEU A 253 -30.50 48.25 1.29
CA LEU A 253 -30.21 48.34 2.73
C LEU A 253 -30.65 47.11 3.55
N ASN A 254 -31.22 46.07 2.93
CA ASN A 254 -31.70 44.87 3.67
C ASN A 254 -31.57 43.54 2.89
N LEU A 255 -30.53 43.35 2.08
CA LEU A 255 -30.17 42.00 1.61
C LEU A 255 -29.24 41.35 2.65
N PRO A 256 -29.58 40.16 3.19
CA PRO A 256 -28.70 39.44 4.11
C PRO A 256 -27.41 39.06 3.39
N ASN A 257 -26.30 39.23 4.10
CA ASN A 257 -24.92 39.01 3.67
C ASN A 257 -24.69 37.72 2.86
N ASP A 258 -23.69 37.82 1.98
CA ASP A 258 -22.95 36.73 1.34
C ASP A 258 -22.86 35.49 2.25
N ALA A 259 -23.21 34.31 1.75
CA ALA A 259 -22.91 33.06 2.42
C ALA A 259 -21.38 32.97 2.55
N GLU A 260 -20.86 33.15 3.77
CA GLU A 260 -19.43 33.10 4.05
C GLU A 260 -18.85 31.77 3.54
N ALA A 261 -17.76 31.86 2.78
CA ALA A 261 -17.08 30.69 2.25
C ALA A 261 -16.59 29.81 3.41
N CYS A 262 -16.96 28.52 3.42
CA CYS A 262 -16.48 27.57 4.43
C CYS A 262 -14.94 27.55 4.45
N PRO A 263 -14.30 27.73 5.61
CA PRO A 263 -12.86 27.55 5.72
C PRO A 263 -12.47 26.07 5.53
N PRO A 264 -11.18 25.78 5.27
CA PRO A 264 -10.70 24.40 5.19
C PRO A 264 -10.97 23.66 6.50
N ALA A 265 -11.40 22.40 6.37
CA ALA A 265 -11.69 21.54 7.52
C ALA A 265 -10.40 21.23 8.30
N LEU A 266 -10.56 20.94 9.60
CA LEU A 266 -9.45 20.54 10.46
C LEU A 266 -8.89 19.18 10.02
N GLU A 267 -7.62 19.15 9.61
CA GLU A 267 -6.95 17.91 9.24
C GLU A 267 -6.57 17.09 10.48
N LEU A 268 -7.10 15.87 10.56
CA LEU A 268 -6.75 14.84 11.54
C LEU A 268 -5.99 13.72 10.85
N ARG A 269 -4.98 13.18 11.53
CA ARG A 269 -4.15 12.08 11.02
C ARG A 269 -4.48 10.83 11.82
N LEU A 270 -4.96 9.79 11.14
CA LEU A 270 -5.33 8.51 11.72
C LEU A 270 -4.29 7.45 11.33
N LEU A 271 -3.56 6.97 12.32
CA LEU A 271 -2.64 5.84 12.22
C LEU A 271 -3.37 4.54 12.56
N THR A 272 -3.15 3.49 11.77
CA THR A 272 -3.68 2.15 12.02
C THR A 272 -2.73 1.06 11.53
N ALA A 273 -3.03 -0.21 11.81
CA ALA A 273 -2.34 -1.33 11.18
C ALA A 273 -2.75 -1.49 9.71
N PRO A 274 -1.86 -2.02 8.84
CA PRO A 274 -2.13 -2.21 7.41
C PRO A 274 -3.39 -3.03 7.11
N GLU A 275 -3.71 -4.01 7.96
CA GLU A 275 -4.91 -4.85 7.79
C GLU A 275 -6.21 -4.04 7.96
N ALA A 276 -6.24 -3.06 8.86
CA ALA A 276 -7.44 -2.27 9.16
C ALA A 276 -7.56 -1.00 8.33
N GLU A 277 -6.48 -0.59 7.67
CA GLU A 277 -6.36 0.63 6.90
C GLU A 277 -7.47 0.82 5.85
N PRO A 278 -7.77 -0.14 4.94
CA PRO A 278 -8.80 0.08 3.92
C PRO A 278 -10.20 0.29 4.52
N ALA A 279 -10.53 -0.42 5.59
CA ALA A 279 -11.84 -0.30 6.24
C ALA A 279 -11.96 1.01 7.03
N LEU A 280 -10.89 1.45 7.68
CA LEU A 280 -10.86 2.72 8.41
C LEU A 280 -10.79 3.92 7.47
N ARG A 281 -10.15 3.80 6.31
CA ARG A 281 -10.22 4.80 5.23
C ARG A 281 -11.65 4.98 4.73
N GLN A 282 -12.38 3.89 4.49
CA GLN A 282 -13.80 3.97 4.14
C GLN A 282 -14.62 4.60 5.28
N ALA A 283 -14.37 4.23 6.54
CA ALA A 283 -15.08 4.81 7.69
C ALA A 283 -14.79 6.31 7.88
N ALA A 284 -13.55 6.74 7.64
CA ALA A 284 -13.16 8.14 7.63
C ALA A 284 -13.92 8.91 6.53
N PHE A 285 -13.95 8.38 5.30
CA PHE A 285 -14.70 8.96 4.19
C PHE A 285 -16.21 9.07 4.50
N ASP A 286 -16.81 8.01 5.03
CA ASP A 286 -18.23 7.99 5.41
C ASP A 286 -18.54 9.00 6.53
N TYR A 287 -17.62 9.18 7.49
CA TYR A 287 -17.73 10.21 8.53
C TYR A 287 -17.65 11.62 7.95
N GLU A 288 -16.69 11.87 7.06
CA GLU A 288 -16.49 13.18 6.43
C GLU A 288 -17.72 13.64 5.64
N MET A 289 -18.44 12.67 5.06
CA MET A 289 -19.70 12.86 4.32
C MET A 289 -20.95 12.87 5.21
N SER A 290 -20.82 12.65 6.53
CA SER A 290 -21.95 12.55 7.45
C SER A 290 -22.40 13.88 8.04
N ASP A 291 -23.67 13.96 8.42
CA ASP A 291 -24.23 15.11 9.18
C ASP A 291 -23.55 15.31 10.54
N ALA A 292 -22.85 14.31 11.08
CA ALA A 292 -22.10 14.48 12.33
C ALA A 292 -20.91 15.42 12.14
N ASN A 293 -20.30 15.43 10.95
CA ASN A 293 -19.13 16.24 10.62
C ASN A 293 -19.47 17.68 10.18
N THR A 294 -20.75 18.05 10.13
CA THR A 294 -21.20 19.43 9.81
C THR A 294 -21.71 20.20 11.03
N ARG A 295 -21.81 19.53 12.18
CA ARG A 295 -22.25 20.14 13.45
C ARG A 295 -21.10 20.88 14.14
N PRO A 296 -21.37 21.95 14.92
CA PRO A 296 -20.32 22.67 15.61
C PRO A 296 -19.51 21.83 16.61
N LEU A 297 -18.19 21.98 16.64
CA LEU A 297 -17.28 21.39 17.63
C LEU A 297 -17.16 22.26 18.89
N ASN A 298 -16.72 21.68 20.01
CA ASN A 298 -16.39 22.48 21.18
C ASN A 298 -15.05 23.18 20.97
N GLY A 299 -15.01 24.49 21.22
CA GLY A 299 -13.78 25.30 21.09
C GLY A 299 -13.40 25.66 19.66
N GLU A 300 -14.32 25.51 18.69
CA GLU A 300 -14.18 26.15 17.37
C GLU A 300 -14.68 27.61 17.41
N GLY A 301 -14.24 28.43 16.46
CA GLY A 301 -14.80 29.78 16.23
C GLY A 301 -16.18 29.72 15.55
N ASP A 302 -16.81 30.88 15.32
CA ASP A 302 -18.11 30.96 14.63
C ASP A 302 -17.98 30.51 13.17
N LEU A 303 -18.13 29.21 12.93
CA LEU A 303 -18.13 28.59 11.61
C LEU A 303 -19.57 28.43 11.11
N PRO A 304 -19.89 28.78 9.84
CA PRO A 304 -21.23 28.62 9.31
C PRO A 304 -21.76 27.18 9.44
N ASP A 305 -23.07 27.07 9.69
CA ASP A 305 -23.76 25.79 9.74
C ASP A 305 -23.64 25.06 8.40
N GLY A 306 -23.41 23.74 8.44
CA GLY A 306 -23.26 22.92 7.23
C GLY A 306 -21.84 22.81 6.68
N CYS A 307 -20.87 23.61 7.17
CA CYS A 307 -19.46 23.44 6.79
C CYS A 307 -18.85 22.20 7.46
N ARG A 308 -18.03 21.45 6.71
CA ARG A 308 -17.27 20.30 7.23
C ARG A 308 -16.30 20.75 8.32
N ARG A 309 -16.26 20.03 9.43
CA ARG A 309 -15.42 20.38 10.58
C ARG A 309 -14.08 19.66 10.58
N ALA A 310 -14.03 18.40 10.16
CA ALA A 310 -12.80 17.63 10.08
C ALA A 310 -12.64 16.90 8.73
N GLN A 311 -11.39 16.71 8.33
CA GLN A 311 -10.93 15.78 7.31
C GLN A 311 -9.93 14.83 7.96
N ILE A 312 -9.93 13.55 7.58
CA ILE A 312 -9.14 12.50 8.23
C ILE A 312 -8.26 11.80 7.19
N THR A 313 -6.97 12.11 7.19
CA THR A 313 -5.98 11.31 6.44
C THR A 313 -5.68 10.03 7.21
N VAL A 314 -5.93 8.89 6.55
CA VAL A 314 -5.64 7.55 7.08
C VAL A 314 -4.34 7.03 6.48
N TYR A 315 -3.44 6.55 7.34
CA TYR A 315 -2.19 5.89 6.96
C TYR A 315 -1.92 4.72 7.90
N SER A 316 -1.02 3.82 7.47
CA SER A 316 -0.70 2.62 8.23
C SER A 316 0.78 2.39 8.40
N ALA A 317 1.13 1.78 9.52
CA ALA A 317 2.49 1.31 9.81
C ALA A 317 2.44 -0.03 10.56
N ALA A 318 3.52 -0.81 10.44
CA ALA A 318 3.67 -2.04 11.20
C ALA A 318 3.76 -1.75 12.70
N LYS A 319 3.38 -2.74 13.54
CA LYS A 319 3.28 -2.57 14.99
C LYS A 319 4.56 -1.97 15.60
N ASP A 320 5.70 -2.54 15.27
CA ASP A 320 6.98 -2.15 15.86
C ASP A 320 7.42 -0.74 15.42
N GLN A 321 7.06 -0.32 14.20
CA GLN A 321 7.30 1.05 13.72
C GLN A 321 6.49 2.05 14.54
N VAL A 322 5.24 1.70 14.89
CA VAL A 322 4.41 2.51 15.78
C VAL A 322 5.01 2.58 17.19
N ASP A 323 5.47 1.44 17.72
CA ASP A 323 6.13 1.36 19.03
C ASP A 323 7.40 2.24 19.06
N GLN A 324 8.23 2.17 18.02
CA GLN A 324 9.45 2.99 17.85
C GLN A 324 9.12 4.47 17.70
N GLY A 325 8.09 4.82 16.91
CA GLY A 325 7.63 6.20 16.74
C GLY A 325 7.26 6.83 18.08
N PHE A 326 6.43 6.15 18.88
CA PHE A 326 6.05 6.65 20.21
C PHE A 326 7.21 6.66 21.21
N ALA A 327 8.12 5.68 21.16
CA ALA A 327 9.35 5.70 21.96
C ALA A 327 10.23 6.93 21.61
N ALA A 328 10.28 7.31 20.33
CA ALA A 328 11.00 8.46 19.81
C ALA A 328 10.11 9.71 19.62
N ALA A 329 9.04 9.86 20.39
CA ALA A 329 8.06 10.94 20.21
C ALA A 329 8.68 12.36 20.22
N GLY A 330 9.80 12.58 20.92
CA GLY A 330 10.58 13.82 20.86
C GLY A 330 11.05 14.18 19.46
N ARG A 331 11.64 13.21 18.75
CA ARG A 331 12.11 13.36 17.36
C ARG A 331 10.95 13.46 16.40
N TRP A 332 9.93 12.61 16.60
CA TRP A 332 8.68 12.67 15.83
C TRP A 332 8.04 14.06 15.92
N GLN A 333 8.11 14.69 17.10
CA GLN A 333 7.70 16.08 17.33
C GLN A 333 8.59 17.09 16.61
N GLY A 334 9.91 16.99 16.78
CA GLY A 334 10.89 17.90 16.18
C GLY A 334 10.83 17.94 14.65
N GLU A 335 10.59 16.80 14.01
CA GLU A 335 10.48 16.69 12.55
C GLU A 335 9.24 17.40 11.99
N ALA A 336 8.06 17.25 12.61
CA ALA A 336 6.88 17.99 12.14
C ALA A 336 6.99 19.51 12.36
N HIS A 337 7.80 19.96 13.32
CA HIS A 337 8.11 21.37 13.50
C HIS A 337 9.25 21.87 12.59
N GLY A 338 9.85 21.01 11.75
CA GLY A 338 10.98 21.37 10.89
C GLY A 338 12.29 21.62 11.63
N THR A 339 12.39 21.20 12.90
CA THR A 339 13.57 21.36 13.78
C THR A 339 14.40 20.08 13.91
N GLY A 340 14.02 19.01 13.21
CA GLY A 340 14.58 17.67 13.34
C GLY A 340 15.94 17.43 12.67
N LYS A 341 16.81 18.44 12.53
CA LYS A 341 18.20 18.22 12.11
C LYS A 341 19.18 18.83 13.11
N ASP A 342 20.22 18.05 13.41
CA ASP A 342 21.51 18.43 14.00
C ASP A 342 21.65 18.34 15.53
N GLY A 343 21.46 17.14 16.09
CA GLY A 343 22.08 16.73 17.36
C GLY A 343 23.12 15.63 17.14
N PRO A 344 24.33 15.67 17.74
CA PRO A 344 25.33 14.59 17.60
C PRO A 344 24.93 13.26 18.28
N ASP A 345 23.87 13.24 19.10
CA ASP A 345 23.32 12.03 19.75
C ASP A 345 22.14 11.41 18.96
N ASP A 346 21.85 11.89 17.75
CA ASP A 346 20.60 11.64 17.01
C ASP A 346 20.62 10.36 16.14
N GLN A 347 21.11 9.24 16.72
CA GLN A 347 21.19 7.93 16.07
C GLN A 347 19.90 7.12 16.24
N GLY A 348 18.95 7.21 15.31
CA GLY A 348 17.71 6.42 15.33
C GLY A 348 16.87 6.49 14.05
N ILE A 349 15.81 5.69 13.98
CA ILE A 349 14.88 5.56 12.83
C ILE A 349 14.25 6.91 12.50
N ASP A 350 14.08 7.24 11.23
CA ASP A 350 13.40 8.45 10.72
C ASP A 350 11.87 8.26 10.85
N PRO A 351 11.21 8.94 11.82
CA PRO A 351 9.79 8.77 12.06
C PRO A 351 8.90 9.28 10.92
N LEU A 352 9.34 10.25 10.09
CA LEU A 352 8.58 10.69 8.90
C LEU A 352 8.51 9.62 7.81
N HIS A 353 9.57 8.83 7.64
CA HIS A 353 9.54 7.68 6.72
C HIS A 353 8.83 6.47 7.33
N ARG A 354 9.04 6.19 8.63
CA ARG A 354 8.37 5.11 9.38
C ARG A 354 8.26 5.47 10.86
N PRO A 355 7.05 5.59 11.43
CA PRO A 355 5.76 5.11 10.91
C PRO A 355 4.98 6.11 10.02
N GLY A 356 5.45 7.34 9.82
CA GLY A 356 4.76 8.37 9.05
C GLY A 356 4.54 9.66 9.85
N PRO A 357 3.62 10.56 9.44
CA PRO A 357 3.37 11.80 10.17
C PRO A 357 2.90 11.54 11.60
N GLN A 358 2.92 12.54 12.47
CA GLN A 358 2.37 12.38 13.83
C GLN A 358 0.87 12.08 13.77
N PRO A 359 0.38 11.06 14.47
CA PRO A 359 -1.05 10.79 14.55
C PRO A 359 -1.75 11.72 15.54
N ASP A 360 -3.01 12.05 15.24
CA ASP A 360 -3.97 12.62 16.20
C ASP A 360 -4.90 11.52 16.74
N ILE A 361 -5.12 10.48 15.92
CA ILE A 361 -5.88 9.29 16.23
C ILE A 361 -4.99 8.08 15.94
N TRP A 362 -4.96 7.11 16.84
CA TRP A 362 -4.36 5.81 16.61
C TRP A 362 -5.38 4.71 16.90
N ILE A 363 -5.65 3.85 15.92
CA ILE A 363 -6.49 2.65 16.08
C ILE A 363 -5.60 1.43 15.81
N PRO A 364 -4.93 0.85 16.83
CA PRO A 364 -4.17 -0.39 16.66
C PRO A 364 -5.07 -1.59 16.38
N GLU A 365 -4.47 -2.76 16.10
CA GLU A 365 -5.23 -4.02 16.03
C GLU A 365 -5.78 -4.41 17.41
N SER A 366 -5.03 -4.14 18.49
CA SER A 366 -5.41 -4.54 19.84
C SER A 366 -5.00 -3.58 20.94
N THR A 367 -5.66 -3.69 22.10
CA THR A 367 -5.25 -3.07 23.37
C THR A 367 -3.87 -3.55 23.84
N ALA A 368 -3.41 -4.74 23.43
CA ALA A 368 -2.05 -5.20 23.71
C ALA A 368 -1.00 -4.31 23.02
N ASP A 369 -1.28 -3.83 21.80
CA ASP A 369 -0.41 -2.92 21.07
C ASP A 369 -0.27 -1.58 21.79
N TYR A 370 -1.38 -1.06 22.32
CA TYR A 370 -1.38 0.14 23.16
C TYR A 370 -0.45 0.02 24.37
N TYR A 371 -0.50 -1.11 25.08
CA TYR A 371 0.37 -1.35 26.23
C TYR A 371 1.84 -1.54 25.85
N ALA A 372 2.10 -2.21 24.73
CA ALA A 372 3.46 -2.36 24.20
C ALA A 372 4.08 -1.00 23.83
N ALA A 373 3.36 -0.15 23.09
CA ALA A 373 3.82 1.20 22.76
C ALA A 373 4.07 2.02 24.03
N ARG A 374 3.14 1.97 24.99
CA ARG A 374 3.28 2.73 26.25
C ARG A 374 4.46 2.27 27.11
N ARG A 375 4.86 1.00 27.04
CA ARG A 375 6.08 0.48 27.68
C ARG A 375 7.34 1.12 27.08
N GLY A 376 7.36 1.38 25.77
CA GLY A 376 8.50 1.98 25.07
C GLY A 376 8.61 3.50 25.24
N MET A 377 7.53 4.18 25.61
CA MET A 377 7.51 5.64 25.78
C MET A 377 8.31 6.10 27.03
N PRO A 378 8.99 7.25 26.96
CA PRO A 378 9.64 7.85 28.12
C PRO A 378 8.65 8.13 29.26
N ALA A 379 8.95 7.65 30.48
CA ALA A 379 8.07 7.79 31.64
C ALA A 379 7.79 9.25 32.05
N LYS A 380 8.69 10.18 31.70
CA LYS A 380 8.52 11.63 31.85
C LYS A 380 9.05 12.33 30.60
N GLY A 381 8.50 13.48 30.28
CA GLY A 381 9.03 14.36 29.24
C GLY A 381 8.57 14.04 27.81
N SER A 382 7.93 12.89 27.55
CA SER A 382 7.34 12.58 26.24
C SER A 382 6.40 13.71 25.78
N PRO A 383 6.53 14.22 24.54
CA PRO A 383 5.61 15.22 24.01
C PRO A 383 4.26 14.65 23.61
N ALA A 384 4.14 13.33 23.41
CA ALA A 384 2.89 12.65 23.10
C ALA A 384 2.24 12.06 24.36
N THR A 385 0.93 12.24 24.51
CA THR A 385 0.10 11.62 25.55
C THR A 385 -0.98 10.76 24.91
N LEU A 386 -1.05 9.48 25.28
CA LEU A 386 -1.98 8.51 24.69
C LEU A 386 -3.19 8.27 25.60
N HIS A 387 -4.37 8.63 25.11
CA HIS A 387 -5.63 8.50 25.83
C HIS A 387 -6.45 7.35 25.25
N TYR A 388 -6.51 6.25 26.00
CA TYR A 388 -7.35 5.11 25.67
C TYR A 388 -8.83 5.47 25.70
N SER A 389 -9.54 5.15 24.63
CA SER A 389 -11.00 5.12 24.55
C SER A 389 -11.48 3.68 24.35
N ALA A 390 -12.78 3.49 24.16
CA ALA A 390 -13.35 2.17 23.95
C ALA A 390 -13.01 1.56 22.56
N PRO A 391 -13.05 0.22 22.44
CA PRO A 391 -13.11 -0.51 21.17
C PRO A 391 -14.10 0.09 20.16
N VAL A 392 -13.72 0.10 18.88
CA VAL A 392 -14.63 0.50 17.78
C VAL A 392 -15.10 -0.68 16.92
N ALA A 393 -14.40 -1.80 16.96
CA ALA A 393 -14.76 -3.04 16.28
C ALA A 393 -14.06 -4.22 16.96
N TYR A 394 -14.51 -5.43 16.65
CA TYR A 394 -13.82 -6.65 17.05
C TYR A 394 -13.57 -7.56 15.87
N THR A 395 -12.47 -8.30 15.92
CA THR A 395 -12.15 -9.39 15.01
C THR A 395 -11.59 -10.56 15.82
N PRO A 396 -12.33 -11.67 15.99
CA PRO A 396 -11.80 -12.86 16.61
C PRO A 396 -10.59 -13.41 15.86
N LEU A 397 -9.79 -14.17 16.58
CA LEU A 397 -8.67 -14.89 16.02
C LEU A 397 -9.05 -16.33 15.69
N VAL A 398 -8.53 -16.82 14.58
CA VAL A 398 -8.87 -18.13 14.05
C VAL A 398 -7.62 -18.89 13.60
N VAL A 399 -7.70 -20.21 13.64
CA VAL A 399 -6.81 -21.12 12.95
C VAL A 399 -7.55 -21.60 11.69
N GLY A 400 -7.05 -21.21 10.52
CA GLY A 400 -7.59 -21.67 9.25
C GLY A 400 -7.16 -23.11 8.98
N ILE A 401 -8.06 -24.08 9.05
CA ILE A 401 -7.76 -25.48 8.71
C ILE A 401 -8.20 -25.73 7.26
N PRO A 402 -7.36 -26.30 6.37
CA PRO A 402 -7.78 -26.56 4.99
C PRO A 402 -9.10 -27.34 4.96
N ALA A 403 -10.08 -26.93 4.16
CA ALA A 403 -11.42 -27.48 4.23
C ALA A 403 -11.50 -29.00 3.97
N HIS A 404 -10.53 -29.55 3.23
CA HIS A 404 -10.39 -30.99 2.95
C HIS A 404 -9.62 -31.77 4.04
N ARG A 405 -9.17 -31.08 5.10
CA ARG A 405 -8.43 -31.61 6.26
C ARG A 405 -9.10 -31.19 7.57
N ARG A 406 -10.43 -31.04 7.56
CA ARG A 406 -11.21 -30.66 8.73
C ARG A 406 -10.90 -31.60 9.91
N LEU A 407 -10.84 -31.04 11.11
CA LEU A 407 -10.68 -31.79 12.35
C LEU A 407 -12.07 -32.25 12.80
N ASP A 408 -12.41 -33.51 12.54
CA ASP A 408 -13.77 -34.03 12.73
C ASP A 408 -14.19 -34.11 14.21
N ASP A 409 -13.24 -34.35 15.12
CA ASP A 409 -13.47 -34.47 16.57
C ASP A 409 -13.34 -33.13 17.33
N VAL A 410 -13.14 -32.01 16.62
CA VAL A 410 -12.92 -30.70 17.23
C VAL A 410 -14.01 -29.74 16.78
N GLU A 411 -14.75 -29.19 17.75
CA GLU A 411 -15.80 -28.20 17.46
C GLU A 411 -15.17 -26.85 17.03
N PRO A 412 -15.41 -26.38 15.80
CA PRO A 412 -14.74 -25.18 15.32
C PRO A 412 -15.02 -23.93 16.16
N ALA A 413 -16.20 -23.79 16.75
CA ALA A 413 -16.58 -22.59 17.49
C ALA A 413 -16.03 -22.51 18.94
N ALA A 414 -15.38 -23.57 19.44
CA ALA A 414 -14.93 -23.66 20.83
C ALA A 414 -13.72 -24.59 21.01
N ALA A 415 -12.76 -24.55 20.08
CA ALA A 415 -11.61 -25.45 20.10
C ALA A 415 -10.56 -24.99 21.12
N SER A 416 -10.06 -25.86 22.00
CA SER A 416 -8.93 -25.51 22.87
C SER A 416 -7.60 -25.51 22.08
N TRP A 417 -6.60 -24.75 22.55
CA TRP A 417 -5.26 -24.81 21.94
C TRP A 417 -4.66 -26.20 21.96
N ARG A 418 -4.89 -26.96 23.04
CA ARG A 418 -4.45 -28.36 23.15
C ARG A 418 -5.02 -29.23 22.03
N GLU A 419 -6.32 -29.13 21.77
CA GLU A 419 -6.98 -29.87 20.67
C GLU A 419 -6.46 -29.45 19.30
N LEU A 420 -6.27 -28.16 19.07
CA LEU A 420 -5.74 -27.64 17.81
C LEU A 420 -4.30 -28.09 17.57
N LEU A 421 -3.45 -28.07 18.60
CA LEU A 421 -2.05 -28.50 18.49
C LEU A 421 -1.93 -30.00 18.23
N THR A 422 -2.72 -30.83 18.92
CA THR A 422 -2.79 -32.28 18.70
C THR A 422 -3.39 -32.61 17.33
N GLY A 423 -4.54 -32.05 17.01
CA GLY A 423 -5.24 -32.32 15.75
C GLY A 423 -4.45 -31.90 14.51
N THR A 424 -3.54 -30.93 14.62
CA THR A 424 -2.72 -30.50 13.49
C THR A 424 -1.39 -31.24 13.38
N ASP A 425 -1.00 -32.05 14.37
CA ASP A 425 0.34 -32.64 14.46
C ASP A 425 0.67 -33.63 13.31
N ARG A 426 1.95 -34.05 13.25
CA ARG A 426 2.46 -34.96 12.21
C ARG A 426 1.76 -36.32 12.19
N THR A 427 1.24 -36.77 13.32
CA THR A 427 0.60 -38.09 13.45
C THR A 427 -0.86 -38.05 13.04
N HIS A 428 -1.49 -36.88 13.07
CA HIS A 428 -2.90 -36.69 12.74
C HIS A 428 -3.05 -36.16 11.31
N HIS A 429 -2.87 -34.86 11.10
CA HIS A 429 -3.13 -34.21 9.80
C HIS A 429 -1.90 -33.66 9.10
N ASP A 430 -0.71 -33.69 9.73
CA ASP A 430 0.56 -33.18 9.20
C ASP A 430 0.43 -31.73 8.72
N LEU A 431 -0.21 -30.88 9.53
CA LEU A 431 -0.42 -29.47 9.24
C LEU A 431 0.67 -28.61 9.89
N ARG A 432 1.22 -27.71 9.08
CA ARG A 432 2.17 -26.68 9.48
C ARG A 432 1.42 -25.46 9.94
N LEU A 433 1.57 -25.10 11.21
CA LEU A 433 0.98 -23.88 11.76
C LEU A 433 1.82 -22.68 11.33
N LEU A 434 1.18 -21.66 10.76
CA LEU A 434 1.84 -20.44 10.30
C LEU A 434 1.26 -19.25 11.05
N ARG A 435 2.09 -18.43 11.71
CA ARG A 435 1.64 -17.30 12.52
C ARG A 435 2.35 -16.02 12.06
N PRO A 436 1.64 -14.89 11.88
CA PRO A 436 2.28 -13.58 11.75
C PRO A 436 3.27 -13.31 12.90
N SER A 437 4.28 -12.48 12.64
CA SER A 437 5.28 -12.16 13.67
C SER A 437 4.62 -11.42 14.85
N PRO A 438 4.79 -11.87 16.11
CA PRO A 438 4.30 -11.16 17.29
C PRO A 438 4.92 -9.77 17.50
N VAL A 439 6.07 -9.52 16.88
CA VAL A 439 6.77 -8.24 16.91
C VAL A 439 6.14 -7.25 15.92
N LEU A 440 5.71 -7.74 14.75
CA LEU A 440 5.27 -6.89 13.63
C LEU A 440 3.74 -6.72 13.55
N SER A 441 2.98 -7.65 14.14
CA SER A 441 1.51 -7.67 14.07
C SER A 441 0.87 -7.95 15.43
N GLY A 442 -0.20 -7.22 15.71
CA GLY A 442 -1.10 -7.47 16.85
C GLY A 442 -1.81 -8.81 16.74
N THR A 443 -2.13 -9.29 15.52
CA THR A 443 -2.63 -10.67 15.29
C THR A 443 -1.63 -11.72 15.80
N GLY A 444 -0.35 -11.57 15.44
CA GLY A 444 0.71 -12.46 15.92
C GLY A 444 0.87 -12.41 17.44
N LEU A 445 0.80 -11.21 18.01
CA LEU A 445 0.90 -11.00 19.46
C LEU A 445 -0.25 -11.66 20.22
N LEU A 446 -1.50 -11.45 19.79
CA LEU A 446 -2.67 -12.00 20.48
C LEU A 446 -2.76 -13.53 20.35
N HIS A 447 -2.39 -14.13 19.21
CA HIS A 447 -2.24 -15.59 19.09
C HIS A 447 -1.18 -16.12 20.06
N THR A 448 -0.07 -15.38 20.26
CA THR A 448 0.99 -15.74 21.20
C THR A 448 0.53 -15.63 22.67
N ILE A 449 -0.23 -14.58 23.00
CA ILE A 449 -0.87 -14.44 24.31
C ILE A 449 -1.80 -15.62 24.57
N GLY A 450 -2.62 -16.01 23.59
CA GLY A 450 -3.47 -17.20 23.69
C GLY A 450 -2.66 -18.47 23.93
N LEU A 451 -1.66 -18.74 23.10
CA LEU A 451 -0.82 -19.93 23.21
C LEU A 451 -0.10 -20.03 24.55
N TYR A 452 0.37 -18.91 25.11
CA TYR A 452 1.21 -18.92 26.31
C TYR A 452 0.39 -18.85 27.60
N LEU A 453 -0.75 -18.15 27.59
CA LEU A 453 -1.52 -17.87 28.79
C LEU A 453 -2.83 -18.63 28.87
N THR A 454 -3.40 -19.10 27.75
CA THR A 454 -4.72 -19.77 27.72
C THR A 454 -4.63 -21.21 27.22
N HIS A 455 -3.45 -21.82 27.25
CA HIS A 455 -3.20 -23.19 26.78
C HIS A 455 -4.12 -24.23 27.46
N ASP A 456 -4.32 -24.08 28.78
CA ASP A 456 -5.15 -24.98 29.59
C ASP A 456 -6.65 -24.66 29.50
N GLY A 457 -7.04 -23.73 28.62
CA GLY A 457 -8.43 -23.28 28.48
C GLY A 457 -8.86 -22.27 29.54
N THR A 458 -7.96 -21.77 30.39
CA THR A 458 -8.25 -20.67 31.34
C THR A 458 -8.25 -19.31 30.62
N GLY A 459 -9.04 -18.36 31.11
CA GLY A 459 -9.07 -17.00 30.57
C GLY A 459 -7.81 -16.20 30.91
N THR A 460 -7.37 -15.31 30.00
CA THR A 460 -6.15 -14.50 30.17
C THR A 460 -6.09 -13.72 31.50
N ALA A 461 -7.23 -13.23 31.99
CA ALA A 461 -7.31 -12.49 33.26
C ALA A 461 -7.01 -13.34 34.51
N SER A 462 -7.13 -14.67 34.41
CA SER A 462 -6.87 -15.62 35.50
C SER A 462 -5.50 -16.28 35.44
N SER A 463 -4.73 -16.02 34.38
CA SER A 463 -3.47 -16.72 34.11
C SER A 463 -2.27 -16.02 34.76
N GLY A 464 -1.32 -16.82 35.28
CA GLY A 464 -0.06 -16.34 35.82
C GLY A 464 0.95 -15.91 34.75
N ALA A 465 2.22 -15.82 35.11
CA ALA A 465 3.30 -15.59 34.16
C ALA A 465 3.41 -16.77 33.16
N PRO A 466 3.79 -16.51 31.89
CA PRO A 466 3.91 -17.55 30.88
C PRO A 466 5.00 -18.59 31.25
N ASP A 467 4.69 -19.87 31.08
CA ASP A 467 5.66 -20.96 31.25
C ASP A 467 6.62 -20.99 30.05
N LEU A 468 7.93 -20.81 30.32
CA LEU A 468 8.96 -20.79 29.29
C LEU A 468 9.13 -22.13 28.57
N THR A 469 8.80 -23.26 29.20
CA THR A 469 8.87 -24.58 28.57
C THR A 469 7.75 -24.75 27.55
N LEU A 470 6.53 -24.35 27.92
CA LEU A 470 5.39 -24.27 27.02
C LEU A 470 5.64 -23.31 25.87
N ALA A 471 6.17 -22.11 26.16
CA ALA A 471 6.52 -21.12 25.15
C ALA A 471 7.49 -21.69 24.11
N ARG A 472 8.58 -22.35 24.54
CA ARG A 472 9.52 -23.02 23.62
C ARG A 472 8.85 -24.10 22.79
N HIS A 473 8.01 -24.95 23.39
CA HIS A 473 7.31 -26.01 22.67
C HIS A 473 6.32 -25.45 21.63
N ALA A 474 5.60 -24.38 21.98
CA ALA A 474 4.69 -23.69 21.07
C ALA A 474 5.46 -23.05 19.91
N GLU A 475 6.57 -22.36 20.18
CA GLU A 475 7.41 -21.79 19.12
C GLU A 475 8.02 -22.88 18.22
N GLU A 476 8.42 -24.03 18.78
CA GLU A 476 8.88 -25.21 18.02
C GLU A 476 7.79 -25.76 17.09
N ARG A 477 6.52 -25.67 17.48
CA ARG A 477 5.40 -26.12 16.63
C ARG A 477 5.08 -25.15 15.50
N LEU A 478 5.39 -23.87 15.69
CA LEU A 478 5.25 -22.77 14.75
C LEU A 478 6.50 -22.58 13.87
N SER A 479 7.55 -23.36 14.10
CA SER A 479 8.82 -23.38 13.38
C SER A 479 8.69 -23.83 11.92
N ALA A 480 8.25 -22.94 11.03
CA ALA A 480 8.53 -23.08 9.60
C ALA A 480 9.48 -21.96 9.15
N PRO A 481 10.59 -22.26 8.44
CA PRO A 481 11.41 -21.23 7.82
C PRO A 481 10.54 -20.34 6.91
N GLY A 482 10.60 -19.03 7.08
CA GLY A 482 9.75 -18.10 6.32
C GLY A 482 8.27 -18.10 6.73
N SER A 483 7.91 -18.60 7.92
CA SER A 483 6.51 -18.70 8.37
C SER A 483 5.96 -17.52 9.15
N GLN A 484 6.83 -16.58 9.52
CA GLN A 484 6.40 -15.33 10.13
C GLN A 484 6.26 -14.28 9.03
N TYR A 485 5.06 -13.73 8.95
CA TYR A 485 4.67 -12.71 7.99
C TYR A 485 4.42 -11.42 8.75
N ALA A 486 4.48 -10.28 8.05
CA ALA A 486 4.25 -8.98 8.66
C ALA A 486 2.81 -8.84 9.23
N GLY A 487 1.84 -9.61 8.74
CA GLY A 487 0.44 -9.61 9.20
C GLY A 487 -0.39 -10.74 8.59
N SER A 488 -1.68 -10.80 8.91
CA SER A 488 -2.60 -11.83 8.40
C SER A 488 -2.72 -11.83 6.88
N THR A 489 -2.81 -10.63 6.31
CA THR A 489 -3.03 -10.41 4.88
C THR A 489 -1.84 -10.89 4.05
N GLU A 490 -0.62 -10.64 4.49
CA GLU A 490 0.61 -11.08 3.82
C GLU A 490 0.81 -12.61 3.95
N LEU A 491 0.47 -13.19 5.11
CA LEU A 491 0.43 -14.65 5.29
C LEU A 491 -0.53 -15.31 4.32
N LEU A 492 -1.78 -14.84 4.27
CA LEU A 492 -2.80 -15.41 3.39
C LEU A 492 -2.51 -15.18 1.91
N CYS A 493 -1.96 -14.02 1.54
CA CYS A 493 -1.54 -13.75 0.17
C CYS A 493 -0.52 -14.79 -0.33
N SER A 494 0.45 -15.16 0.49
CA SER A 494 1.42 -16.21 0.10
C SER A 494 0.85 -17.62 -0.03
N LEU A 495 -0.35 -17.85 0.52
CA LEU A 495 -1.09 -19.11 0.41
C LEU A 495 -2.08 -19.08 -0.77
N ARG A 496 -2.14 -17.99 -1.55
CA ARG A 496 -3.11 -17.84 -2.63
C ARG A 496 -2.71 -18.70 -3.85
N PRO A 497 -3.65 -19.39 -4.53
CA PRO A 497 -3.30 -20.35 -5.59
C PRO A 497 -2.65 -19.76 -6.85
N ASP A 498 -2.90 -18.47 -7.12
CA ASP A 498 -2.41 -17.67 -8.24
C ASP A 498 -1.22 -16.76 -7.86
N ALA A 499 -0.74 -16.84 -6.61
CA ALA A 499 0.54 -16.26 -6.26
C ALA A 499 1.63 -17.10 -6.92
N ASP A 500 2.09 -16.67 -8.09
CA ASP A 500 3.27 -17.20 -8.76
C ASP A 500 4.49 -16.93 -7.87
N ALA A 501 4.78 -17.85 -6.96
CA ALA A 501 5.97 -17.78 -6.11
C ALA A 501 6.64 -19.14 -6.01
N ALA A 502 7.77 -19.24 -6.70
CA ALA A 502 8.76 -20.27 -6.46
C ALA A 502 9.16 -20.28 -4.97
N GLY A 503 9.03 -21.44 -4.32
CA GLY A 503 9.17 -21.60 -2.86
C GLY A 503 7.85 -21.66 -2.09
N ALA A 504 6.70 -21.78 -2.78
CA ALA A 504 5.36 -21.85 -2.19
C ALA A 504 5.28 -22.82 -1.00
N VAL A 505 4.87 -22.30 0.16
CA VAL A 505 4.44 -23.12 1.28
C VAL A 505 3.26 -23.96 0.81
N ASP A 506 3.29 -25.28 1.03
CA ASP A 506 2.19 -26.16 0.64
C ASP A 506 0.92 -25.78 1.41
N ARG A 507 0.06 -24.99 0.78
CA ARG A 507 -1.22 -24.53 1.33
C ARG A 507 -2.16 -25.67 1.71
N THR A 508 -2.02 -26.85 1.10
CA THR A 508 -2.83 -28.02 1.48
C THR A 508 -2.38 -28.65 2.80
N LYS A 509 -1.16 -28.32 3.24
CA LYS A 509 -0.55 -28.74 4.50
C LYS A 509 -0.28 -27.57 5.45
N SER A 510 -0.89 -26.42 5.23
CA SER A 510 -0.66 -25.22 6.04
C SER A 510 -1.93 -24.83 6.78
N ALA A 511 -1.77 -24.33 7.99
CA ALA A 511 -2.87 -23.84 8.81
C ALA A 511 -2.51 -22.45 9.36
N PRO A 512 -2.97 -21.36 8.71
CA PRO A 512 -2.65 -20.01 9.13
C PRO A 512 -3.41 -19.57 10.39
N LEU A 513 -2.69 -18.98 11.34
CA LEU A 513 -3.19 -18.32 12.55
C LEU A 513 -3.40 -16.85 12.23
N VAL A 514 -4.64 -16.48 11.92
CA VAL A 514 -4.98 -15.16 11.35
C VAL A 514 -6.22 -14.57 12.00
N SER A 515 -6.59 -13.37 11.60
CA SER A 515 -7.85 -12.72 11.95
C SER A 515 -9.04 -13.34 11.18
N GLU A 516 -10.22 -13.40 11.81
CA GLU A 516 -11.47 -13.87 11.18
C GLU A 516 -11.77 -13.10 9.90
N LYS A 517 -11.64 -11.76 9.95
CA LYS A 517 -11.86 -10.88 8.80
C LYS A 517 -10.96 -11.25 7.63
N SER A 518 -9.66 -11.38 7.88
CA SER A 518 -8.69 -11.68 6.83
C SER A 518 -8.93 -13.07 6.22
N LEU A 519 -9.29 -14.08 7.03
CA LEU A 519 -9.63 -15.41 6.53
C LEU A 519 -10.89 -15.39 5.66
N ALA A 520 -11.92 -14.64 6.08
CA ALA A 520 -13.16 -14.47 5.31
C ALA A 520 -12.88 -13.79 3.96
N ASP A 521 -12.11 -12.70 3.96
CA ASP A 521 -11.72 -11.98 2.74
C ASP A 521 -10.93 -12.91 1.79
N TYR A 522 -9.99 -13.71 2.32
CA TYR A 522 -9.23 -14.70 1.54
C TYR A 522 -10.15 -15.75 0.88
N ASN A 523 -11.02 -16.40 1.66
CA ASN A 523 -11.93 -17.43 1.16
C ASN A 523 -12.89 -16.89 0.08
N LEU A 524 -13.31 -15.63 0.22
CA LEU A 524 -14.17 -14.94 -0.74
C LEU A 524 -13.41 -14.39 -1.95
N GLY A 525 -12.09 -14.57 -2.04
CA GLY A 525 -11.26 -14.09 -3.14
C GLY A 525 -11.16 -12.56 -3.18
N ARG A 526 -11.34 -11.87 -2.05
CA ARG A 526 -11.17 -10.41 -1.98
C ARG A 526 -9.68 -10.05 -1.95
N ALA A 527 -9.37 -8.80 -2.28
CA ALA A 527 -8.01 -8.28 -2.21
C ALA A 527 -7.45 -8.49 -0.79
N THR A 528 -6.26 -9.05 -0.69
CA THR A 528 -5.66 -9.49 0.59
C THR A 528 -4.16 -9.17 0.56
N GLY A 529 -3.71 -8.12 1.25
CA GLY A 529 -2.29 -7.75 1.24
C GLY A 529 -1.86 -7.28 -0.15
N SER A 530 -0.74 -7.80 -0.66
CA SER A 530 -0.28 -7.55 -2.04
C SER A 530 -1.06 -8.32 -3.12
N CYS A 531 -1.96 -9.21 -2.72
CA CYS A 531 -2.73 -10.05 -3.63
C CYS A 531 -4.00 -9.32 -4.12
N PRO A 532 -4.20 -9.14 -5.44
CA PRO A 532 -5.42 -8.50 -5.99
C PRO A 532 -6.71 -9.25 -5.66
N ALA A 533 -7.88 -8.66 -5.93
CA ALA A 533 -9.13 -9.43 -5.85
C ALA A 533 -9.20 -10.46 -7.00
N LEU A 534 -9.85 -11.58 -6.75
CA LEU A 534 -10.20 -12.60 -7.73
C LEU A 534 -11.63 -12.35 -8.25
N ASP A 535 -11.92 -12.82 -9.46
CA ASP A 535 -13.25 -12.71 -10.08
C ASP A 535 -14.34 -13.48 -9.32
N SER A 536 -13.95 -14.46 -8.50
CA SER A 536 -14.88 -15.29 -7.73
C SER A 536 -14.24 -15.83 -6.45
N PRO A 537 -15.06 -16.23 -5.45
CA PRO A 537 -14.57 -16.92 -4.27
C PRO A 537 -13.77 -18.18 -4.57
N LEU A 538 -12.85 -18.52 -3.68
CA LEU A 538 -12.00 -19.68 -3.86
C LEU A 538 -12.82 -20.98 -3.92
N PRO A 539 -12.41 -21.97 -4.74
CA PRO A 539 -13.05 -23.28 -4.72
C PRO A 539 -12.80 -23.96 -3.37
N LEU A 540 -13.70 -24.84 -2.93
CA LEU A 540 -13.67 -25.47 -1.60
C LEU A 540 -12.30 -26.10 -1.27
N ARG A 541 -11.65 -26.76 -2.24
CA ARG A 541 -10.32 -27.36 -2.09
C ARG A 541 -9.20 -26.38 -1.68
N ASN A 542 -9.40 -25.08 -1.92
CA ASN A 542 -8.45 -24.01 -1.63
C ASN A 542 -8.93 -23.10 -0.48
N ARG A 543 -10.08 -23.41 0.14
CA ARG A 543 -10.62 -22.65 1.27
C ARG A 543 -10.16 -23.22 2.60
N TYR A 544 -10.19 -22.38 3.63
CA TYR A 544 -9.94 -22.73 5.02
C TYR A 544 -11.24 -22.66 5.82
N VAL A 545 -11.43 -23.58 6.76
CA VAL A 545 -12.48 -23.51 7.77
C VAL A 545 -11.92 -22.83 9.01
N ALA A 546 -12.64 -21.84 9.53
CA ALA A 546 -12.24 -21.12 10.73
C ALA A 546 -12.47 -21.96 12.00
N TYR A 547 -11.39 -22.29 12.70
CA TYR A 547 -11.44 -22.81 14.07
C TYR A 547 -11.10 -21.68 15.04
N TYR A 548 -11.91 -21.48 16.07
CA TYR A 548 -11.83 -20.40 17.04
C TYR A 548 -11.22 -20.93 18.35
N PRO A 549 -9.96 -20.60 18.65
CA PRO A 549 -9.33 -21.00 19.89
C PRO A 549 -10.07 -20.43 21.11
N GLU A 550 -10.39 -21.28 22.09
CA GLU A 550 -11.12 -20.87 23.27
C GLU A 550 -10.30 -19.88 24.11
N ASN A 551 -10.98 -18.86 24.64
CA ASN A 551 -10.43 -17.84 25.54
C ASN A 551 -9.27 -17.00 24.99
N VAL A 552 -8.99 -17.10 23.68
CA VAL A 552 -8.07 -16.20 22.99
C VAL A 552 -8.74 -14.85 22.74
N PRO A 553 -8.15 -13.74 23.20
CA PRO A 553 -8.70 -12.41 22.96
C PRO A 553 -8.84 -12.10 21.46
N ALA A 554 -9.95 -11.49 21.09
CA ALA A 554 -10.14 -10.88 19.79
C ALA A 554 -9.29 -9.61 19.66
N LEU A 555 -8.92 -9.26 18.42
CA LEU A 555 -8.50 -7.90 18.07
C LEU A 555 -9.66 -6.96 18.41
N ASP A 556 -9.44 -5.97 19.27
CA ASP A 556 -10.49 -5.09 19.81
C ASP A 556 -10.42 -3.66 19.28
N HIS A 557 -9.49 -3.36 18.36
CA HIS A 557 -9.39 -2.10 17.64
C HIS A 557 -9.75 -0.86 18.50
N PRO A 558 -9.03 -0.61 19.60
CA PRO A 558 -9.35 0.50 20.49
C PRO A 558 -9.04 1.82 19.80
N LEU A 559 -9.85 2.85 20.02
CA LEU A 559 -9.51 4.19 19.57
C LEU A 559 -8.64 4.87 20.63
N ILE A 560 -7.43 5.26 20.25
CA ILE A 560 -6.50 6.02 21.09
C ILE A 560 -6.43 7.45 20.55
N ARG A 561 -6.75 8.43 21.39
CA ARG A 561 -6.51 9.85 21.07
C ARG A 561 -5.09 10.21 21.46
N VAL A 562 -4.38 10.87 20.55
CA VAL A 562 -2.98 11.28 20.75
C VAL A 562 -2.93 12.79 20.92
N ASP A 563 -2.55 13.25 22.11
CA ASP A 563 -2.36 14.67 22.39
C ASP A 563 -0.86 15.01 22.33
N TRP A 564 -0.51 16.01 21.52
CA TRP A 564 0.85 16.52 21.40
C TRP A 564 1.04 17.80 22.21
N ARG A 565 2.18 17.92 22.88
CA ARG A 565 2.54 19.10 23.68
C ARG A 565 2.74 20.30 22.75
N GLY A 566 2.14 21.44 23.08
CA GLY A 566 2.32 22.69 22.34
C GLY A 566 1.42 22.85 21.11
N THR A 567 0.47 21.94 20.88
CA THR A 567 -0.54 22.06 19.83
C THR A 567 -1.45 23.27 20.07
N THR A 568 -1.46 24.22 19.13
CA THR A 568 -2.22 25.48 19.22
C THR A 568 -3.73 25.30 19.06
N ASP A 569 -4.16 24.30 18.29
CA ASP A 569 -5.55 23.94 18.00
C ASP A 569 -6.05 22.73 18.80
N ALA A 570 -5.49 22.50 19.99
CA ALA A 570 -5.75 21.28 20.78
C ALA A 570 -7.25 21.08 21.06
N THR A 571 -7.96 22.10 21.56
CA THR A 571 -9.39 21.97 21.91
C THR A 571 -10.29 21.50 20.75
N PRO A 572 -10.32 22.16 19.58
CA PRO A 572 -11.14 21.71 18.45
C PRO A 572 -10.68 20.34 17.91
N ARG A 573 -9.38 20.03 17.92
CA ARG A 573 -8.83 18.72 17.55
C ARG A 573 -9.34 17.60 18.45
N GLN A 574 -9.30 17.82 19.77
CA GLN A 574 -9.82 16.87 20.75
C GLN A 574 -11.32 16.64 20.61
N ALA A 575 -12.08 17.71 20.37
CA ALA A 575 -13.51 17.63 20.11
C ALA A 575 -13.83 16.85 18.83
N ALA A 576 -13.06 17.06 17.76
CA ALA A 576 -13.21 16.35 16.49
C ALA A 576 -12.92 14.85 16.65
N VAL A 577 -11.84 14.48 17.35
CA VAL A 577 -11.51 13.08 17.66
C VAL A 577 -12.62 12.43 18.49
N ALA A 578 -13.11 13.11 19.54
CA ALA A 578 -14.19 12.59 20.38
C ALA A 578 -15.49 12.36 19.60
N ARG A 579 -15.79 13.23 18.64
CA ARG A 579 -16.95 13.11 17.76
C ARG A 579 -16.84 11.92 16.82
N PHE A 580 -15.70 11.81 16.13
CA PHE A 580 -15.42 10.67 15.27
C PHE A 580 -15.48 9.35 16.06
N ALA A 581 -14.89 9.31 17.26
CA ALA A 581 -14.96 8.13 18.13
C ALA A 581 -16.38 7.76 18.56
N THR A 582 -17.26 8.75 18.73
CA THR A 582 -18.68 8.53 19.05
C THR A 582 -19.42 8.00 17.81
N TRP A 583 -19.19 8.60 16.65
CA TRP A 583 -19.79 8.20 15.38
C TRP A 583 -19.36 6.78 14.95
N LEU A 584 -18.09 6.41 15.12
CA LEU A 584 -17.60 5.06 14.79
C LEU A 584 -18.33 3.96 15.55
N ARG A 585 -18.73 4.22 16.80
CA ARG A 585 -19.44 3.29 17.68
C ARG A 585 -20.97 3.38 17.57
N ALA A 586 -21.49 4.32 16.79
CA ALA A 586 -22.93 4.50 16.61
C ALA A 586 -23.48 3.43 15.64
N PRO A 587 -24.59 2.75 15.96
CA PRO A 587 -25.20 1.73 15.09
C PRO A 587 -25.60 2.24 13.71
N ASP A 588 -25.99 3.51 13.61
CA ASP A 588 -26.34 4.23 12.39
C ASP A 588 -25.15 5.03 11.80
N GLY A 589 -24.02 5.05 12.49
CA GLY A 589 -22.76 5.65 12.01
C GLY A 589 -21.78 4.59 11.51
N GLY A 590 -20.54 4.67 12.00
CA GLY A 590 -19.43 3.85 11.50
C GLY A 590 -19.56 2.35 11.76
N GLN A 591 -20.46 1.90 12.65
CA GLN A 591 -20.72 0.46 12.80
C GLN A 591 -21.26 -0.16 11.52
N ARG A 592 -22.06 0.56 10.72
CA ARG A 592 -22.54 0.06 9.42
C ARG A 592 -21.38 -0.18 8.47
N THR A 593 -20.44 0.76 8.41
CA THR A 593 -19.25 0.67 7.55
C THR A 593 -18.35 -0.48 7.99
N LEU A 594 -17.98 -0.54 9.27
CA LEU A 594 -17.07 -1.57 9.78
C LEU A 594 -17.67 -2.98 9.66
N THR A 595 -18.94 -3.16 10.03
CA THR A 595 -19.57 -4.50 9.95
C THR A 595 -19.83 -4.96 8.50
N ALA A 596 -20.07 -4.03 7.57
CA ALA A 596 -20.13 -4.35 6.13
C ALA A 596 -18.77 -4.82 5.57
N GLN A 597 -17.67 -4.36 6.17
CA GLN A 597 -16.30 -4.77 5.83
C GLN A 597 -15.87 -6.08 6.53
N GLY A 598 -16.77 -6.75 7.26
CA GLY A 598 -16.49 -8.04 7.89
C GLY A 598 -15.91 -7.97 9.30
N TYR A 599 -15.99 -6.82 9.96
CA TYR A 599 -15.72 -6.72 11.40
C TYR A 599 -16.94 -7.11 12.22
N ARG A 600 -16.73 -7.62 13.44
CA ARG A 600 -17.79 -7.75 14.44
C ARG A 600 -18.03 -6.40 15.11
N GLY A 601 -19.30 -6.04 15.26
CA GLY A 601 -19.68 -4.75 15.83
C GLY A 601 -19.56 -4.70 17.35
N VAL A 602 -19.52 -3.49 17.90
CA VAL A 602 -19.55 -3.27 19.35
C VAL A 602 -20.98 -3.38 19.87
N LYS A 603 -21.14 -3.70 21.16
CA LYS A 603 -22.45 -3.74 21.89
C LYS A 603 -23.52 -4.65 21.23
N GLY A 604 -23.12 -5.76 20.62
CA GLY A 604 -24.04 -6.71 20.01
C GLY A 604 -24.59 -6.28 18.64
N THR A 605 -23.96 -5.29 17.99
CA THR A 605 -24.27 -4.93 16.60
C THR A 605 -23.88 -6.09 15.69
N GLY A 606 -24.87 -6.72 15.07
CA GLY A 606 -24.67 -7.84 14.14
C GLY A 606 -24.05 -7.40 12.80
N PRO A 607 -23.61 -8.35 11.97
CA PRO A 607 -23.08 -8.04 10.64
C PRO A 607 -24.11 -7.30 9.78
N ALA A 608 -23.69 -6.23 9.09
CA ALA A 608 -24.55 -5.54 8.14
C ALA A 608 -24.90 -6.43 6.92
N PRO A 609 -26.02 -6.18 6.23
CA PRO A 609 -26.32 -6.86 4.96
C PRO A 609 -25.17 -6.73 3.96
N GLY A 610 -24.78 -7.85 3.34
CA GLY A 610 -23.63 -7.90 2.42
C GLY A 610 -22.27 -8.05 3.10
N SER A 611 -22.21 -8.16 4.43
CA SER A 611 -20.99 -8.47 5.16
C SER A 611 -20.40 -9.82 4.73
N PRO A 612 -19.06 -9.95 4.59
CA PRO A 612 -18.37 -11.23 4.42
C PRO A 612 -18.80 -12.32 5.38
N LEU A 613 -19.09 -11.93 6.63
CA LEU A 613 -19.42 -12.86 7.70
C LEU A 613 -20.80 -13.52 7.51
N LEU A 614 -21.63 -13.00 6.60
CA LEU A 614 -22.93 -13.58 6.25
C LEU A 614 -22.85 -14.50 5.02
N ASP A 615 -21.72 -14.53 4.31
CA ASP A 615 -21.53 -15.38 3.14
C ASP A 615 -21.08 -16.78 3.58
N GLY A 616 -21.88 -17.81 3.31
CA GLY A 616 -21.56 -19.19 3.67
C GLY A 616 -20.25 -19.72 3.05
N ARG A 617 -19.73 -19.07 1.99
CA ARG A 617 -18.44 -19.42 1.38
C ARG A 617 -17.23 -18.83 2.11
N ALA A 618 -17.46 -17.94 3.08
CA ALA A 618 -16.40 -17.45 3.96
C ALA A 618 -15.92 -18.51 4.96
N ASP A 619 -16.71 -19.58 5.18
CA ASP A 619 -16.38 -20.70 6.07
C ASP A 619 -16.02 -20.25 7.52
N ILE A 620 -16.75 -19.24 8.02
CA ILE A 620 -16.66 -18.68 9.38
C ILE A 620 -17.86 -19.06 10.26
N SER A 621 -17.74 -18.88 11.57
CA SER A 621 -18.80 -19.17 12.55
C SER A 621 -19.23 -17.94 13.36
N LEU A 622 -20.45 -17.46 13.10
CA LEU A 622 -21.05 -16.33 13.83
C LEU A 622 -21.43 -16.67 15.28
N VAL A 623 -21.60 -17.96 15.60
CA VAL A 623 -21.92 -18.40 16.97
C VAL A 623 -20.69 -18.40 17.89
N ALA A 624 -19.47 -18.38 17.31
CA ALA A 624 -18.25 -18.27 18.08
C ALA A 624 -18.26 -16.97 18.90
N ARG A 625 -17.79 -17.01 20.15
CA ARG A 625 -17.83 -15.85 21.04
C ARG A 625 -16.69 -14.87 20.71
N THR A 626 -16.99 -13.57 20.77
CA THR A 626 -15.95 -12.54 20.78
C THR A 626 -15.44 -12.40 22.22
N VAL A 627 -14.19 -12.77 22.48
CA VAL A 627 -13.55 -12.62 23.79
C VAL A 627 -12.85 -11.27 23.84
N PRO A 628 -13.25 -10.32 24.70
CA PRO A 628 -12.57 -9.04 24.83
C PRO A 628 -11.14 -9.20 25.38
N PHE A 629 -10.27 -8.24 25.08
CA PHE A 629 -8.95 -8.20 25.69
C PHE A 629 -9.03 -7.78 27.16
N THR A 630 -8.52 -8.63 28.07
CA THR A 630 -8.56 -8.40 29.52
C THR A 630 -7.22 -8.63 30.22
N ALA A 631 -6.14 -8.89 29.47
CA ALA A 631 -4.83 -9.14 30.07
C ALA A 631 -4.22 -7.86 30.65
N ASP A 632 -3.51 -8.00 31.77
CA ASP A 632 -2.76 -6.92 32.43
C ASP A 632 -1.56 -6.49 31.56
N PRO A 633 -1.23 -5.18 31.48
CA PRO A 633 0.01 -4.68 30.86
C PRO A 633 1.28 -5.47 31.22
N ALA A 634 1.42 -5.94 32.46
CA ALA A 634 2.54 -6.75 32.92
C ALA A 634 2.57 -8.14 32.27
N GLN A 635 1.42 -8.74 31.99
CA GLN A 635 1.34 -10.02 31.27
C GLN A 635 1.77 -9.86 29.80
N VAL A 636 1.36 -8.77 29.13
CA VAL A 636 1.80 -8.48 27.75
C VAL A 636 3.33 -8.39 27.69
N THR A 637 3.92 -7.69 28.66
CA THR A 637 5.38 -7.60 28.83
C THR A 637 6.03 -8.96 28.99
N GLN A 638 5.50 -9.80 29.89
CA GLN A 638 6.04 -11.13 30.14
C GLN A 638 5.92 -12.07 28.94
N VAL A 639 4.84 -11.96 28.16
CA VAL A 639 4.66 -12.76 26.93
C VAL A 639 5.67 -12.36 25.86
N LEU A 640 5.89 -11.06 25.63
CA LEU A 640 6.94 -10.59 24.72
C LEU A 640 8.33 -11.02 25.18
N ASP A 641 8.65 -10.83 26.47
CA ASP A 641 9.92 -11.30 27.04
C ASP A 641 10.07 -12.84 26.94
N GLY A 642 8.96 -13.57 27.08
CA GLY A 642 8.89 -15.03 26.95
C GLY A 642 9.11 -15.49 25.52
N TYR A 643 8.52 -14.78 24.56
CA TYR A 643 8.71 -14.98 23.12
C TYR A 643 10.18 -14.76 22.75
N ASP A 644 10.77 -13.64 23.16
CA ASP A 644 12.19 -13.35 22.94
C ASP A 644 13.10 -14.42 23.58
N LYS A 645 12.71 -14.92 24.77
CA LYS A 645 13.42 -16.01 25.46
C LYS A 645 13.28 -17.37 24.78
N ALA A 646 12.18 -17.60 24.08
CA ALA A 646 11.91 -18.83 23.34
C ALA A 646 12.59 -18.84 21.96
N GLN A 647 12.85 -17.67 21.36
CA GLN A 647 13.63 -17.55 20.12
C GLN A 647 15.06 -18.10 20.27
N ARG A 648 15.50 -18.86 19.27
CA ARG A 648 16.88 -19.35 19.18
C ARG A 648 17.75 -18.28 18.50
N SER A 649 19.04 -18.22 18.84
CA SER A 649 19.98 -17.30 18.18
C SER A 649 20.07 -17.62 16.69
N SER A 650 20.16 -16.58 15.87
CA SER A 650 20.32 -16.72 14.42
C SER A 650 21.45 -15.85 13.87
N GLN A 651 21.94 -16.22 12.69
CA GLN A 651 22.98 -15.49 11.98
C GLN A 651 22.52 -15.15 10.57
N VAL A 652 22.46 -13.86 10.24
CA VAL A 652 21.97 -13.36 8.94
C VAL A 652 23.10 -12.70 8.17
N LEU A 653 23.29 -13.05 6.91
CA LEU A 653 24.24 -12.37 6.03
C LEU A 653 23.47 -11.55 4.99
N VAL A 654 23.62 -10.22 5.04
CA VAL A 654 23.07 -9.32 4.01
C VAL A 654 24.10 -9.18 2.90
N LEU A 655 23.69 -9.49 1.68
CA LEU A 655 24.48 -9.35 0.46
C LEU A 655 23.78 -8.31 -0.43
N LEU A 656 24.38 -7.12 -0.52
CA LEU A 656 23.79 -5.94 -1.14
C LEU A 656 24.50 -5.60 -2.46
N ASP A 657 23.74 -5.49 -3.53
CA ASP A 657 24.19 -4.93 -4.80
C ASP A 657 24.44 -3.42 -4.65
N THR A 658 25.67 -3.00 -4.96
CA THR A 658 26.11 -1.59 -4.95
C THR A 658 26.58 -1.13 -6.33
N SER A 659 26.14 -1.78 -7.39
CA SER A 659 26.39 -1.35 -8.78
C SER A 659 25.70 -0.01 -9.10
N THR A 660 26.14 0.69 -10.14
CA THR A 660 25.53 1.95 -10.56
C THR A 660 24.10 1.80 -11.08
N SER A 661 23.68 0.63 -11.54
CA SER A 661 22.28 0.38 -11.97
C SER A 661 21.29 0.44 -10.80
N MET A 662 21.78 0.32 -9.56
CA MET A 662 21.00 0.57 -8.34
C MET A 662 20.63 2.04 -8.16
N ALA A 663 21.34 2.98 -8.80
CA ALA A 663 21.05 4.42 -8.70
C ALA A 663 19.71 4.81 -9.34
N ASP A 664 19.26 4.03 -10.33
CA ASP A 664 18.11 4.37 -11.15
C ASP A 664 16.78 3.92 -10.50
N GLY A 665 15.70 4.66 -10.77
CA GLY A 665 14.33 4.22 -10.48
C GLY A 665 13.98 4.01 -9.00
N GLY A 666 14.68 4.67 -8.06
CA GLY A 666 14.39 4.57 -6.62
C GLY A 666 14.78 3.23 -5.99
N ARG A 667 15.58 2.41 -6.69
CA ARG A 667 16.04 1.09 -6.24
C ARG A 667 16.98 1.20 -5.05
N LEU A 668 17.99 2.05 -5.11
CA LEU A 668 18.94 2.22 -4.02
C LEU A 668 18.28 2.65 -2.69
N PRO A 669 17.40 3.67 -2.62
CA PRO A 669 16.64 3.97 -1.40
C PRO A 669 15.87 2.77 -0.85
N THR A 670 15.23 1.97 -1.72
CA THR A 670 14.49 0.76 -1.33
C THR A 670 15.43 -0.33 -0.79
N ALA A 671 16.56 -0.53 -1.45
CA ALA A 671 17.59 -1.49 -1.07
C ALA A 671 18.21 -1.17 0.30
N LEU A 672 18.54 0.11 0.52
CA LEU A 672 19.07 0.61 1.77
C LEU A 672 18.02 0.52 2.90
N SER A 673 16.76 0.83 2.60
CA SER A 673 15.65 0.68 3.54
C SER A 673 15.45 -0.78 3.94
N ALA A 674 15.52 -1.71 2.98
CA ALA A 674 15.44 -3.15 3.22
C ALA A 674 16.60 -3.66 4.07
N ALA A 675 17.84 -3.28 3.72
CA ALA A 675 19.04 -3.64 4.47
C ALA A 675 19.00 -3.08 5.90
N GLY A 676 18.67 -1.79 6.06
CA GLY A 676 18.54 -1.14 7.37
C GLY A 676 17.49 -1.83 8.24
N ARG A 677 16.38 -2.25 7.61
CA ARG A 677 15.34 -3.02 8.29
C ARG A 677 15.82 -4.38 8.77
N VAL A 678 16.66 -5.08 8.00
CA VAL A 678 17.30 -6.32 8.46
C VAL A 678 18.13 -6.08 9.73
N LEU A 679 18.91 -4.98 9.75
CA LEU A 679 19.76 -4.65 10.88
C LEU A 679 18.96 -4.38 12.17
N GLU A 680 17.79 -3.75 12.05
CA GLU A 680 16.88 -3.53 13.19
C GLU A 680 16.35 -4.84 13.77
N MET A 681 15.94 -5.76 12.91
CA MET A 681 15.34 -7.04 13.32
C MET A 681 16.35 -8.02 13.93
N VAL A 682 17.64 -7.86 13.63
CA VAL A 682 18.72 -8.71 14.16
C VAL A 682 19.12 -8.31 15.61
N GLY A 683 18.68 -7.16 16.10
CA GLY A 683 19.03 -6.66 17.43
C GLY A 683 18.65 -7.59 18.61
N ALA A 684 19.48 -7.55 19.67
CA ALA A 684 19.41 -8.23 20.98
C ALA A 684 19.77 -9.73 21.08
N ARG A 685 19.54 -10.59 20.06
CA ARG A 685 19.87 -12.04 20.14
C ARG A 685 20.42 -12.67 18.86
N HIS A 686 20.48 -11.92 17.77
CA HIS A 686 20.94 -12.39 16.48
C HIS A 686 22.24 -11.70 16.10
N THR A 687 23.00 -12.31 15.20
CA THR A 687 24.22 -11.71 14.64
C THR A 687 24.04 -11.48 13.14
N TYR A 688 24.70 -10.45 12.60
CA TYR A 688 24.71 -10.21 11.17
C TYR A 688 26.10 -10.05 10.59
N GLY A 689 26.17 -10.11 9.26
CA GLY A 689 27.21 -9.51 8.43
C GLY A 689 26.58 -8.70 7.30
N LEU A 690 27.29 -7.71 6.80
CA LEU A 690 26.87 -6.90 5.65
C LEU A 690 27.98 -6.91 4.62
N TRP A 691 27.71 -7.49 3.45
CA TRP A 691 28.61 -7.59 2.32
C TRP A 691 28.03 -6.80 1.15
N ALA A 692 28.90 -6.15 0.39
CA ALA A 692 28.55 -5.45 -0.85
C ALA A 692 29.25 -6.08 -2.06
N PHE A 693 28.58 -6.06 -3.20
CA PHE A 693 29.13 -6.50 -4.49
C PHE A 693 28.62 -5.58 -5.59
N PRO A 694 29.41 -5.27 -6.63
CA PRO A 694 30.82 -5.66 -6.82
C PRO A 694 31.79 -4.97 -5.85
N ASP A 695 32.97 -5.57 -5.60
CA ASP A 695 33.99 -4.94 -4.75
C ASP A 695 34.64 -3.74 -5.44
N ARG A 696 34.56 -2.57 -4.81
CA ARG A 696 35.16 -1.32 -5.31
C ARG A 696 36.68 -1.43 -5.50
N ALA A 697 37.38 -2.23 -4.68
CA ALA A 697 38.82 -2.40 -4.79
C ALA A 697 39.23 -3.33 -5.95
N HIS A 698 38.34 -4.25 -6.34
CA HIS A 698 38.58 -5.26 -7.37
C HIS A 698 37.36 -5.36 -8.31
N PRO A 699 36.99 -4.28 -9.01
CA PRO A 699 35.70 -4.21 -9.72
C PRO A 699 35.57 -5.25 -10.83
N THR A 700 36.69 -5.72 -11.40
CA THR A 700 36.72 -6.72 -12.48
C THR A 700 36.81 -8.17 -11.99
N ASP A 701 36.93 -8.40 -10.69
CA ASP A 701 36.96 -9.75 -10.10
C ASP A 701 35.54 -10.14 -9.66
N ALA A 702 34.92 -11.04 -10.43
CA ALA A 702 33.55 -11.49 -10.16
C ALA A 702 33.40 -12.19 -8.79
N ASP A 703 34.47 -12.79 -8.26
CA ASP A 703 34.47 -13.47 -6.96
C ASP A 703 34.73 -12.51 -5.77
N ALA A 704 35.06 -11.24 -6.05
CA ALA A 704 35.37 -10.25 -5.04
C ALA A 704 34.10 -9.64 -4.44
N VAL A 705 33.97 -9.77 -3.11
CA VAL A 705 32.94 -9.12 -2.31
C VAL A 705 33.61 -8.27 -1.23
N ARG A 706 33.02 -7.09 -0.95
CA ARG A 706 33.49 -6.19 0.10
C ARG A 706 32.74 -6.50 1.40
N GLU A 707 33.46 -6.97 2.41
CA GLU A 707 32.89 -7.16 3.75
C GLU A 707 32.81 -5.81 4.48
N LEU A 708 31.66 -5.14 4.39
CA LEU A 708 31.42 -3.84 5.06
C LEU A 708 31.29 -4.01 6.58
N VAL A 709 30.66 -5.11 7.01
CA VAL A 709 30.58 -5.54 8.41
C VAL A 709 30.89 -7.04 8.48
N PRO A 710 31.83 -7.46 9.35
CA PRO A 710 32.16 -8.87 9.50
C PRO A 710 30.97 -9.66 10.02
N LEU A 711 30.83 -10.91 9.52
CA LEU A 711 29.80 -11.83 9.99
C LEU A 711 29.99 -12.16 11.48
N GLY A 712 28.94 -11.97 12.27
CA GLY A 712 28.96 -12.19 13.72
C GLY A 712 28.75 -10.91 14.54
N SER A 713 28.56 -9.76 13.90
CA SER A 713 28.27 -8.50 14.60
C SER A 713 26.89 -8.55 15.26
N ALA A 714 26.78 -8.06 16.50
CA ALA A 714 25.51 -7.86 17.20
C ALA A 714 25.13 -6.37 17.32
N ASP A 715 26.05 -5.46 16.99
CA ASP A 715 25.84 -4.02 17.03
C ASP A 715 25.38 -3.53 15.65
N PRO A 716 24.19 -2.92 15.49
CA PRO A 716 23.71 -2.41 14.22
C PRO A 716 24.43 -1.13 13.74
N ALA A 717 25.16 -0.40 14.60
CA ALA A 717 25.73 0.90 14.26
C ALA A 717 26.76 0.86 13.10
N PRO A 718 27.71 -0.10 13.04
CA PRO A 718 28.62 -0.23 11.90
C PRO A 718 27.90 -0.47 10.57
N GLY A 719 26.81 -1.25 10.60
CA GLY A 719 25.98 -1.51 9.43
C GLY A 719 25.25 -0.25 8.95
N ARG A 720 24.63 0.50 9.88
CA ARG A 720 23.96 1.79 9.55
C ARG A 720 24.94 2.77 8.91
N ALA A 721 26.10 2.97 9.53
CA ALA A 721 27.14 3.84 8.97
C ALA A 721 27.62 3.38 7.58
N ALA A 722 27.60 2.08 7.29
CA ALA A 722 27.92 1.56 5.96
C ALA A 722 26.82 1.87 4.94
N LEU A 723 25.55 1.70 5.31
CA LEU A 723 24.41 2.06 4.46
C LEU A 723 24.39 3.57 4.15
N ASP A 724 24.69 4.43 5.12
CA ASP A 724 24.76 5.88 4.93
C ASP A 724 25.85 6.28 3.93
N ARG A 725 27.02 5.61 3.95
CA ARG A 725 28.09 5.84 2.97
C ARG A 725 27.66 5.43 1.56
N ILE A 726 26.95 4.32 1.41
CA ILE A 726 26.40 3.89 0.12
C ILE A 726 25.35 4.90 -0.37
N ALA A 727 24.47 5.37 0.51
CA ALA A 727 23.51 6.43 0.20
C ALA A 727 24.19 7.72 -0.29
N GLY A 728 25.37 8.04 0.27
CA GLY A 728 26.22 9.17 -0.13
C GLY A 728 26.96 9.01 -1.46
N GLY A 729 26.76 7.91 -2.20
CA GLY A 729 27.30 7.71 -3.54
C GLY A 729 28.47 6.74 -3.67
N GLU A 730 28.70 5.83 -2.70
CA GLU A 730 29.68 4.72 -2.85
C GLU A 730 29.19 3.59 -3.78
N LEU A 731 28.62 3.93 -4.94
CA LEU A 731 28.28 2.96 -5.98
C LEU A 731 29.50 2.61 -6.85
N VAL A 732 29.46 1.42 -7.47
CA VAL A 732 30.55 0.89 -8.29
C VAL A 732 30.08 0.77 -9.74
N GLU A 733 30.81 1.39 -10.66
CA GLU A 733 30.52 1.35 -12.11
C GLU A 733 30.97 0.02 -12.74
N HIS A 734 30.34 -1.07 -12.33
CA HIS A 734 30.56 -2.41 -12.87
C HIS A 734 29.32 -3.29 -12.67
N GLY A 735 29.18 -4.33 -13.49
CA GLY A 735 28.10 -5.32 -13.35
C GLY A 735 28.22 -6.09 -12.03
N ALA A 736 27.08 -6.51 -11.48
CA ALA A 736 27.00 -7.23 -10.21
C ALA A 736 26.99 -8.75 -10.43
N ALA A 737 28.16 -9.39 -10.26
CA ALA A 737 28.32 -10.84 -10.40
C ALA A 737 27.64 -11.61 -9.25
N MET A 738 26.31 -11.76 -9.34
CA MET A 738 25.47 -12.29 -8.27
C MET A 738 25.78 -13.75 -7.93
N GLU A 739 25.99 -14.61 -8.92
CA GLU A 739 26.16 -16.05 -8.68
C GLU A 739 27.47 -16.35 -7.91
N GLU A 740 28.56 -15.66 -8.27
CA GLU A 740 29.87 -15.75 -7.64
C GLU A 740 29.83 -15.22 -6.20
N ALA A 741 29.31 -14.00 -6.01
CA ALA A 741 29.16 -13.37 -4.71
C ALA A 741 28.30 -14.25 -3.77
N LEU A 742 27.19 -14.78 -4.28
CA LEU A 742 26.31 -15.65 -3.53
C LEU A 742 26.94 -17.01 -3.24
N THR A 743 27.68 -17.60 -4.18
CA THR A 743 28.43 -18.85 -3.96
C THR A 743 29.40 -18.70 -2.78
N ARG A 744 30.12 -17.57 -2.71
CA ARG A 744 31.02 -17.26 -1.60
C ARG A 744 30.26 -17.08 -0.28
N ALA A 745 29.14 -16.37 -0.30
CA ALA A 745 28.27 -16.19 0.87
C ALA A 745 27.73 -17.52 1.41
N VAL A 746 27.22 -18.40 0.53
CA VAL A 746 26.71 -19.72 0.92
C VAL A 746 27.83 -20.59 1.53
N ARG A 747 29.03 -20.62 0.93
CA ARG A 747 30.18 -21.34 1.51
C ARG A 747 30.54 -20.82 2.90
N ARG A 748 30.52 -19.50 3.11
CA ARG A 748 30.82 -18.88 4.41
C ARG A 748 29.77 -19.24 5.46
N MET A 749 28.49 -19.19 5.10
CA MET A 749 27.37 -19.51 5.98
C MET A 749 27.29 -21.00 6.32
N LYS A 750 27.58 -21.89 5.38
CA LYS A 750 27.65 -23.34 5.66
C LYS A 750 28.73 -23.70 6.68
N LYS A 751 29.88 -23.02 6.65
CA LYS A 751 30.97 -23.18 7.63
C LYS A 751 30.66 -22.58 9.01
N SER A 752 29.63 -21.74 9.14
CA SER A 752 29.25 -21.17 10.42
C SER A 752 28.68 -22.24 11.37
N PRO A 753 29.07 -22.24 12.66
CA PRO A 753 28.50 -23.14 13.67
C PRO A 753 27.10 -22.73 14.12
N ALA A 754 26.57 -21.59 13.64
CA ALA A 754 25.22 -21.15 13.95
C ALA A 754 24.18 -22.16 13.39
N ALA A 755 23.30 -22.64 14.27
CA ALA A 755 22.24 -23.57 13.90
C ALA A 755 21.20 -22.92 12.97
N ASN A 756 20.82 -21.67 13.26
CA ASN A 756 19.87 -20.91 12.46
C ASN A 756 20.60 -19.86 11.65
N LYS A 757 20.50 -19.93 10.33
CA LYS A 757 21.24 -19.08 9.41
C LYS A 757 20.46 -18.77 8.14
N ALA A 758 20.62 -17.58 7.58
CA ALA A 758 20.04 -17.22 6.29
C ALA A 758 20.87 -16.16 5.57
N ILE A 759 20.70 -16.08 4.26
CA ILE A 759 21.27 -15.02 3.42
C ILE A 759 20.12 -14.14 2.93
N VAL A 760 20.28 -12.82 3.04
CA VAL A 760 19.39 -11.82 2.44
C VAL A 760 20.13 -11.22 1.25
N LEU A 761 19.66 -11.50 0.05
CA LEU A 761 20.23 -11.01 -1.21
C LEU A 761 19.38 -9.83 -1.71
N ILE A 762 19.97 -8.65 -1.92
CA ILE A 762 19.27 -7.45 -2.40
C ILE A 762 19.91 -7.01 -3.72
N LEU A 763 19.15 -7.01 -4.82
CA LEU A 763 19.66 -6.75 -6.17
C LEU A 763 18.59 -6.15 -7.11
N ASP A 764 19.03 -5.60 -8.24
CA ASP A 764 18.15 -5.01 -9.26
C ASP A 764 17.88 -5.86 -10.50
N GLN A 765 18.44 -7.08 -10.60
CA GLN A 765 18.33 -8.06 -11.71
C GLN A 765 19.50 -8.07 -12.72
N ASP A 766 20.41 -7.10 -12.75
CA ASP A 766 21.55 -7.17 -13.68
C ASP A 766 22.62 -8.16 -13.16
N ASP A 767 22.65 -9.37 -13.72
CA ASP A 767 23.63 -10.40 -13.39
C ASP A 767 25.02 -10.13 -14.00
N GLY A 768 25.25 -8.92 -14.56
CA GLY A 768 26.53 -8.54 -15.18
C GLY A 768 26.89 -9.43 -16.38
N ALA A 769 25.91 -10.15 -16.95
CA ALA A 769 26.13 -11.14 -17.99
C ALA A 769 26.42 -10.48 -19.34
N GLY A 770 27.67 -10.07 -19.52
CA GLY A 770 28.26 -9.96 -20.84
C GLY A 770 28.22 -11.31 -21.59
N PRO A 771 28.45 -11.32 -22.92
CA PRO A 771 28.42 -12.53 -23.73
C PRO A 771 29.59 -13.46 -23.33
N GLY A 772 29.36 -14.36 -22.38
CA GLY A 772 30.38 -15.25 -21.82
C GLY A 772 29.97 -16.07 -20.60
N ARG A 773 28.66 -16.34 -20.42
CA ARG A 773 28.09 -17.08 -19.26
C ARG A 773 28.88 -18.35 -18.96
N ALA A 774 29.59 -18.40 -17.82
CA ALA A 774 30.31 -19.58 -17.39
C ALA A 774 29.31 -20.60 -16.82
N ALA A 775 28.82 -21.54 -17.65
CA ALA A 775 27.90 -22.61 -17.24
C ALA A 775 28.36 -23.48 -16.05
N GLY A 776 29.57 -23.26 -15.51
CA GLY A 776 30.09 -23.88 -14.29
C GLY A 776 29.63 -23.23 -12.98
N VAL A 777 29.36 -21.92 -12.94
CA VAL A 777 28.99 -21.21 -11.71
C VAL A 777 27.56 -21.54 -11.30
N GLU A 778 26.60 -21.48 -12.24
CA GLU A 778 25.21 -21.92 -12.05
C GLU A 778 25.11 -23.37 -11.53
N ARG A 779 25.95 -24.28 -12.07
CA ARG A 779 26.04 -25.66 -11.60
C ARG A 779 26.59 -25.75 -10.17
N THR A 780 27.62 -24.99 -9.85
CA THR A 780 28.27 -25.00 -8.53
C THR A 780 27.36 -24.44 -7.44
N LEU A 781 26.67 -23.33 -7.72
CA LEU A 781 25.73 -22.73 -6.77
C LEU A 781 24.53 -23.65 -6.54
N GLY A 782 23.96 -24.23 -7.61
CA GLY A 782 22.87 -25.20 -7.51
C GLY A 782 23.22 -26.41 -6.63
N THR A 783 24.35 -27.07 -6.91
CA THR A 783 24.82 -28.21 -6.09
C THR A 783 25.10 -27.81 -4.65
N LEU A 784 25.74 -26.65 -4.44
CA LEU A 784 26.09 -26.19 -3.11
C LEU A 784 24.84 -25.89 -2.26
N VAL A 785 23.80 -25.32 -2.88
CA VAL A 785 22.54 -25.00 -2.19
C VAL A 785 21.82 -26.27 -1.75
N GLU A 786 21.83 -27.32 -2.58
CA GLU A 786 21.20 -28.62 -2.28
C GLU A 786 21.96 -29.45 -1.22
N GLU A 787 23.28 -29.31 -1.13
CA GLU A 787 24.09 -30.03 -0.14
C GLU A 787 23.83 -29.52 1.29
N GLY A 788 23.76 -30.40 2.30
CA GLY A 788 23.67 -29.97 3.70
C GLY A 788 24.94 -29.24 4.19
N PRO A 789 24.86 -28.34 5.20
CA PRO A 789 23.67 -27.88 5.90
C PRO A 789 22.87 -26.83 5.11
N GLU A 790 21.55 -26.80 5.32
CA GLU A 790 20.62 -25.86 4.66
C GLU A 790 20.94 -24.40 5.03
N VAL A 791 20.86 -23.50 4.03
CA VAL A 791 21.00 -22.04 4.19
C VAL A 791 19.94 -21.36 3.32
N PRO A 792 18.78 -20.97 3.89
CA PRO A 792 17.74 -20.23 3.19
C PRO A 792 18.26 -18.92 2.58
N ILE A 793 17.85 -18.66 1.34
CA ILE A 793 18.18 -17.42 0.61
C ILE A 793 16.90 -16.61 0.40
N LEU A 794 16.86 -15.42 0.99
CA LEU A 794 15.76 -14.46 0.85
C LEU A 794 16.21 -13.37 -0.13
N ALA A 795 15.70 -13.40 -1.36
CA ALA A 795 16.07 -12.44 -2.40
C ALA A 795 15.04 -11.31 -2.50
N LEU A 796 15.48 -10.05 -2.41
CA LEU A 796 14.71 -8.86 -2.76
C LEU A 796 15.16 -8.37 -4.14
N VAL A 797 14.28 -8.48 -5.13
CA VAL A 797 14.62 -8.23 -6.54
C VAL A 797 13.87 -7.01 -7.06
N MET A 798 14.58 -5.94 -7.36
CA MET A 798 14.01 -4.64 -7.77
C MET A 798 14.02 -4.42 -9.29
N GLY A 799 14.30 -5.47 -10.05
CA GLY A 799 14.32 -5.44 -11.51
C GLY A 799 12.97 -5.61 -12.17
N LYS A 800 12.94 -5.35 -13.48
CA LYS A 800 11.73 -5.35 -14.32
C LYS A 800 11.01 -6.70 -14.37
N SER A 801 11.74 -7.80 -14.23
CA SER A 801 11.13 -9.14 -14.17
C SER A 801 10.90 -9.64 -12.74
N GLY A 802 11.26 -8.85 -11.71
CA GLY A 802 11.17 -9.23 -10.31
C GLY A 802 11.60 -10.68 -10.04
N CYS A 803 10.69 -11.46 -9.46
CA CYS A 803 10.91 -12.86 -9.11
C CYS A 803 10.60 -13.87 -10.21
N ASP A 804 10.27 -13.41 -11.42
CA ASP A 804 9.87 -14.29 -12.54
C ASP A 804 11.06 -14.86 -13.30
N THR A 805 12.30 -14.57 -12.87
CA THR A 805 13.49 -15.18 -13.48
C THR A 805 13.63 -16.63 -13.03
N PHE A 806 13.80 -17.53 -14.00
CA PHE A 806 13.99 -18.95 -13.75
C PHE A 806 15.15 -19.26 -12.78
N ALA A 807 16.23 -18.47 -12.83
CA ALA A 807 17.38 -18.60 -11.93
C ALA A 807 17.01 -18.31 -10.46
N LEU A 808 16.30 -17.19 -10.19
CA LEU A 808 15.90 -16.82 -8.83
C LEU A 808 14.80 -17.73 -8.29
N GLN A 809 13.89 -18.20 -9.15
CA GLN A 809 12.89 -19.19 -8.80
C GLN A 809 13.51 -20.52 -8.38
N ARG A 810 14.47 -21.03 -9.16
CA ARG A 810 15.19 -22.26 -8.82
C ARG A 810 16.01 -22.08 -7.54
N LEU A 811 16.69 -20.95 -7.37
CA LEU A 811 17.49 -20.65 -6.19
C LEU A 811 16.65 -20.59 -4.91
N ALA A 812 15.51 -19.89 -4.96
CA ALA A 812 14.55 -19.83 -3.86
C ALA A 812 14.03 -21.23 -3.50
N GLY A 813 13.61 -22.01 -4.50
CA GLY A 813 13.13 -23.38 -4.29
C GLY A 813 14.19 -24.32 -3.69
N ALA A 814 15.40 -24.34 -4.24
CA ALA A 814 16.48 -25.23 -3.83
C ALA A 814 17.05 -24.88 -2.44
N SER A 815 17.08 -23.59 -2.08
CA SER A 815 17.58 -23.15 -0.77
C SER A 815 16.55 -23.25 0.35
N HIS A 816 15.31 -23.65 0.04
CA HIS A 816 14.16 -23.42 0.93
C HIS A 816 14.03 -21.95 1.35
N GLY A 817 14.44 -21.06 0.44
CA GLY A 817 14.35 -19.62 0.53
C GLY A 817 13.13 -19.08 -0.22
N GLN A 818 13.12 -17.77 -0.47
CA GLN A 818 12.03 -17.09 -1.18
C GLN A 818 12.55 -15.90 -1.96
N CYS A 819 11.79 -15.51 -2.99
CA CYS A 819 11.99 -14.29 -3.73
C CYS A 819 10.84 -13.31 -3.44
N VAL A 820 11.19 -12.06 -3.12
CA VAL A 820 10.29 -10.94 -2.87
C VAL A 820 10.50 -9.92 -4.00
N PRO A 821 9.47 -9.63 -4.82
CA PRO A 821 9.57 -8.60 -5.83
C PRO A 821 9.65 -7.22 -5.18
N GLY A 822 10.37 -6.30 -5.82
CA GLY A 822 10.41 -4.89 -5.39
C GLY A 822 9.01 -4.28 -5.40
N GLY A 823 8.68 -3.53 -4.33
CA GLY A 823 7.39 -2.88 -4.17
C GLY A 823 7.20 -2.28 -2.77
N PRO A 824 6.09 -1.56 -2.54
CA PRO A 824 5.85 -0.82 -1.30
C PRO A 824 5.89 -1.68 -0.03
N GLN A 825 5.52 -2.96 -0.12
CA GLN A 825 5.48 -3.90 1.01
C GLN A 825 6.75 -4.75 1.14
N ALA A 826 7.68 -4.67 0.19
CA ALA A 826 8.80 -5.61 0.10
C ALA A 826 9.70 -5.60 1.35
N VAL A 827 9.88 -4.43 1.95
CA VAL A 827 10.67 -4.26 3.17
C VAL A 827 9.99 -4.92 4.38
N ASP A 828 8.67 -4.80 4.51
CA ASP A 828 7.92 -5.40 5.61
C ASP A 828 7.78 -6.91 5.43
N THR A 829 7.56 -7.39 4.20
CA THR A 829 7.61 -8.82 3.85
C THR A 829 8.96 -9.41 4.22
N LEU A 830 10.06 -8.75 3.85
CA LEU A 830 11.42 -9.17 4.20
C LEU A 830 11.65 -9.17 5.72
N ALA A 831 11.17 -8.15 6.44
CA ALA A 831 11.29 -8.06 7.89
C ALA A 831 10.58 -9.23 8.61
N GLY A 832 9.35 -9.56 8.19
CA GLY A 832 8.61 -10.72 8.72
C GLY A 832 9.38 -12.02 8.51
N ARG A 833 9.97 -12.20 7.33
CA ARG A 833 10.79 -13.37 7.02
C ARG A 833 12.03 -13.47 7.90
N ILE A 834 12.70 -12.36 8.16
CA ILE A 834 13.89 -12.34 9.02
C ILE A 834 13.52 -12.70 10.47
N ALA A 835 12.40 -12.17 10.98
CA ALA A 835 11.87 -12.52 12.29
C ALA A 835 11.66 -14.05 12.44
N SER A 836 11.29 -14.73 11.35
CA SER A 836 11.07 -16.19 11.36
C SER A 836 12.34 -17.04 11.47
N ILE A 837 13.53 -16.49 11.19
CA ILE A 837 14.77 -17.28 11.15
C ILE A 837 15.11 -17.79 12.56
N GLY A 838 14.84 -17.02 13.61
CA GLY A 838 15.03 -17.42 15.01
C GLY A 838 14.12 -18.58 15.46
N THR A 839 13.02 -18.81 14.73
CA THR A 839 12.08 -19.91 14.97
C THR A 839 12.35 -21.16 14.14
N ALA A 840 13.12 -21.09 13.05
CA ALA A 840 13.30 -22.24 12.17
C ALA A 840 14.08 -23.38 12.86
N THR A 841 13.69 -24.63 12.61
CA THR A 841 14.51 -25.82 12.90
C THR A 841 14.71 -26.68 11.66
N LYS A 842 15.95 -27.14 11.48
CA LYS A 842 16.26 -28.52 11.10
C LYS A 842 17.57 -28.94 11.77
N GLY A 843 17.51 -30.02 12.55
CA GLY A 843 18.63 -30.63 13.26
C GLY A 843 18.15 -31.85 14.05
N ASP A 844 18.18 -33.00 13.37
CA ASP A 844 18.03 -34.38 13.85
C ASP A 844 16.85 -34.77 14.76
N ARG A 845 15.78 -35.29 14.14
CA ARG A 845 15.41 -36.72 14.17
C ARG A 845 14.23 -37.02 13.25
#